data_AF-A0A6I8R991-F1
#
_entry.id   AF-A0A6I8R991-F1
#
_cell.length_a   1.000
_cell.length_b   1.000
_cell.length_c   1.000
_cell.angle_alpha   90.00
_cell.angle_beta   90.00
_cell.angle_gamma   90.00
#
_symmetry.space_group_name_H-M   'P 1'
#
loop_
_entity.id
_entity.type
_entity.pdbx_description
1 polymer ?
#
loop_
_entity_poly.entity_id
_entity_poly.type
_entity_poly.pdbx_seq_one_letter_code
_entity_poly.pdbx_strand_id
1 'polypeptide(L)'
;MTMLRERQVLRWRVAASLAWSVILLPVCCVVFIVLSQIQILHPIQWLTDSISDLTSSYTIFCLLLISAILGLQCTFLMEYYTVVPSIPCSRLALIGNTLLPHRIVHSLAHVVMGVLASWCCAVMSKGKYQLIVVSCTSLPSEDESDKPSLCLNESHLFQLLCGAFFGYCYSLQYFVHNMNYLSFPSIQQYKYLQFRRCLPLIIKQSSFQSLYFTRNYAILYYLFGNIPRTWIQTALNLHIDRQQPSLDTLRGLLNLTVFYQIWLSGTFLLSAWYMVWIFFRIYTTEARIFPVQTSFAEEAEKCLPFILSSNTLPLVKYLAMQDLVLLSQYSPSRRQEVFSLSQPGGHPHNWTAISKECLNLLSSLTSRLIAHQEAAASNGRMKVPSSPKQTRKSSSSSGTSLIEDSAEQTQKLSTVPRIGIPSLLKTTSLKSSLDTGSPFTPPGVKRMSESLDPNTPWHDSVQSPHIMRRSAKLWTSDSSVQKNGSEVSNLSPVTLSPVCNGAKQGIFSTWFQHKLDQTLFNKHHPEASSEDVFADAQIHIWALEALSHLVAASFSEDRMGVVQTSLSAVLATFFTLQEAVEKHFKLPHASSKPVRNPGSLLDSSYKTLRFSLRAALKTAIYRITTTFGEHLHAVPVSSEHQKKLQQFLDFKE
;
A
#
# COMPACT_ATOMS: atom_id res chain seq x y z
N MET A 1 -3.42 6.56 -32.86
CA MET A 1 -2.44 5.44 -32.82
C MET A 1 -1.56 5.45 -31.57
N THR A 2 -1.42 6.62 -30.90
CA THR A 2 -0.83 6.83 -29.55
C THR A 2 -0.84 5.63 -28.60
N MET A 3 -2.02 5.18 -28.14
CA MET A 3 -2.19 4.14 -27.10
C MET A 3 -1.47 2.82 -27.44
N LEU A 4 -1.41 2.43 -28.71
CA LEU A 4 -0.70 1.22 -29.14
C LEU A 4 0.82 1.40 -29.01
N ARG A 5 1.34 2.59 -29.35
CA ARG A 5 2.76 2.94 -29.27
C ARG A 5 3.21 3.14 -27.82
N GLU A 6 2.37 3.71 -26.96
CA GLU A 6 2.59 3.78 -25.51
C GLU A 6 2.67 2.39 -24.87
N ARG A 7 1.72 1.50 -25.20
CA ARG A 7 1.77 0.09 -24.79
C ARG A 7 3.03 -0.62 -25.29
N GLN A 8 3.57 -0.26 -26.47
CA GLN A 8 4.83 -0.80 -26.98
C GLN A 8 6.04 -0.38 -26.13
N VAL A 9 6.13 0.90 -25.72
CA VAL A 9 7.19 1.38 -24.82
C VAL A 9 7.11 0.68 -23.46
N LEU A 10 5.90 0.50 -22.92
CA LEU A 10 5.68 -0.23 -21.66
C LEU A 10 6.09 -1.71 -21.79
N ARG A 11 5.70 -2.38 -22.88
CA ARG A 11 6.11 -3.78 -23.17
C ARG A 11 7.63 -3.93 -23.22
N TRP A 12 8.36 -2.98 -23.81
CA TRP A 12 9.83 -3.01 -23.82
C TRP A 12 10.45 -2.86 -22.42
N ARG A 13 9.92 -1.95 -21.59
CA ARG A 13 10.34 -1.80 -20.17
C ARG A 13 10.14 -3.10 -19.39
N VAL A 14 9.05 -3.81 -19.65
CA VAL A 14 8.72 -5.09 -18.98
C VAL A 14 9.56 -6.25 -19.49
N ALA A 15 9.79 -6.33 -20.80
CA ALA A 15 10.71 -7.30 -21.39
C ALA A 15 12.13 -7.14 -20.81
N ALA A 16 12.59 -5.90 -20.61
CA ALA A 16 13.85 -5.62 -19.91
C ALA A 16 13.81 -6.09 -18.44
N SER A 17 12.75 -5.81 -17.68
CA SER A 17 12.65 -6.30 -16.29
C SER A 17 12.63 -7.84 -16.19
N LEU A 18 11.99 -8.52 -17.14
CA LEU A 18 11.98 -9.98 -17.22
C LEU A 18 13.38 -10.51 -17.56
N ALA A 19 14.04 -9.93 -18.56
CA ALA A 19 15.39 -10.35 -18.98
C ALA A 19 16.38 -10.28 -17.82
N TRP A 20 16.41 -9.17 -17.06
CA TRP A 20 17.28 -9.05 -15.88
C TRP A 20 16.93 -10.03 -14.75
N SER A 21 15.65 -10.38 -14.60
CA SER A 21 15.21 -11.38 -13.63
C SER A 21 15.67 -12.80 -14.03
N VAL A 22 15.57 -13.15 -15.32
CA VAL A 22 16.02 -14.44 -15.87
C VAL A 22 17.55 -14.55 -15.86
N ILE A 23 18.29 -13.48 -16.18
CA ILE A 23 19.77 -13.45 -16.11
C ILE A 23 20.28 -13.73 -14.69
N LEU A 24 19.55 -13.28 -13.66
CA LEU A 24 19.95 -13.44 -12.26
C LEU A 24 19.45 -14.76 -11.64
N LEU A 25 18.45 -15.40 -12.23
CA LEU A 25 17.87 -16.66 -11.75
C LEU A 25 18.91 -17.78 -11.56
N PRO A 26 19.87 -18.03 -12.48
CA PRO A 26 20.94 -19.00 -12.26
C PRO A 26 21.75 -18.75 -10.99
N VAL A 27 22.06 -17.49 -10.67
CA VAL A 27 22.80 -17.13 -9.44
C VAL A 27 21.99 -17.47 -8.19
N CYS A 28 20.68 -17.17 -8.21
CA CYS A 28 19.77 -17.58 -7.13
C CYS A 28 19.64 -19.10 -7.00
N CYS A 29 19.67 -19.84 -8.13
CA CYS A 29 19.61 -21.30 -8.14
C CYS A 29 20.89 -21.96 -7.61
N VAL A 30 22.07 -21.43 -7.94
CA VAL A 30 23.36 -21.87 -7.36
C VAL A 30 23.31 -21.75 -5.84
N VAL A 31 22.89 -20.58 -5.33
CA VAL A 31 22.75 -20.36 -3.88
C VAL A 31 21.74 -21.32 -3.26
N PHE A 32 20.61 -21.58 -3.93
CA PHE A 32 19.62 -22.55 -3.47
C PHE A 32 20.17 -23.98 -3.40
N ILE A 33 20.81 -24.49 -4.47
CA ILE A 33 21.37 -25.86 -4.52
C ILE A 33 22.40 -26.04 -3.40
N VAL A 34 23.38 -25.12 -3.33
CA VAL A 34 24.45 -25.15 -2.32
C VAL A 34 23.87 -25.16 -0.90
N LEU A 35 22.89 -24.30 -0.61
CA LEU A 35 22.23 -24.29 0.70
C LEU A 35 21.35 -25.54 0.96
N SER A 36 20.74 -26.12 -0.06
CA SER A 36 19.88 -27.30 0.09
C SER A 36 20.67 -28.56 0.45
N GLN A 37 21.94 -28.63 0.06
CA GLN A 37 22.80 -29.81 0.22
C GLN A 37 23.92 -29.64 1.27
N ILE A 38 23.80 -28.70 2.22
CA ILE A 38 24.87 -28.39 3.20
C ILE A 38 25.38 -29.66 3.91
N GLN A 39 26.66 -29.99 3.68
CA GLN A 39 27.41 -30.99 4.44
C GLN A 39 28.62 -30.31 5.11
N ILE A 40 28.44 -29.88 6.37
CA ILE A 40 29.47 -29.14 7.12
C ILE A 40 30.79 -29.93 7.28
N LEU A 41 30.69 -31.26 7.35
CA LEU A 41 31.83 -32.16 7.58
C LEU A 41 32.68 -32.45 6.33
N HIS A 42 32.15 -32.23 5.12
CA HIS A 42 32.84 -32.55 3.85
C HIS A 42 32.69 -31.41 2.82
N PRO A 43 33.30 -30.23 3.08
CA PRO A 43 33.02 -29.02 2.30
C PRO A 43 33.48 -29.10 0.83
N ILE A 44 34.55 -29.84 0.53
CA ILE A 44 35.04 -30.02 -0.84
C ILE A 44 34.07 -30.88 -1.64
N GLN A 45 33.66 -32.03 -1.09
CA GLN A 45 32.71 -32.93 -1.73
C GLN A 45 31.35 -32.24 -1.94
N TRP A 46 30.81 -31.57 -0.91
CA TRP A 46 29.60 -30.75 -1.00
C TRP A 46 29.63 -29.75 -2.17
N LEU A 47 30.74 -29.04 -2.35
CA LEU A 47 30.88 -28.07 -3.44
C LEU A 47 31.02 -28.75 -4.81
N THR A 48 31.77 -29.85 -4.91
CA THR A 48 31.91 -30.63 -6.14
C THR A 48 30.57 -31.23 -6.58
N ASP A 49 29.82 -31.82 -5.66
CA ASP A 49 28.48 -32.36 -5.89
C ASP A 49 27.51 -31.24 -6.31
N SER A 50 27.54 -30.09 -5.63
CA SER A 50 26.71 -28.92 -6.00
C SER A 50 27.00 -28.38 -7.40
N ILE A 51 28.26 -28.43 -7.86
CA ILE A 51 28.67 -27.99 -9.21
C ILE A 51 28.23 -29.01 -10.27
N SER A 52 28.38 -30.30 -10.00
CA SER A 52 27.85 -31.38 -10.84
C SER A 52 26.33 -31.26 -11.01
N ASP A 53 25.64 -30.98 -9.92
CA ASP A 53 24.19 -30.83 -9.87
C ASP A 53 23.68 -29.60 -10.64
N LEU A 54 24.48 -28.52 -10.68
CA LEU A 54 24.18 -27.32 -11.46
C LEU A 54 24.20 -27.57 -12.97
N THR A 55 25.11 -28.41 -13.46
CA THR A 55 25.28 -28.70 -14.90
C THR A 55 24.37 -29.81 -15.42
N SER A 56 23.61 -30.44 -14.53
CA SER A 56 22.66 -31.51 -14.86
C SER A 56 21.50 -31.07 -15.77
N SER A 57 20.98 -32.01 -16.55
CA SER A 57 19.82 -31.80 -17.41
C SER A 57 18.54 -31.43 -16.63
N TYR A 58 18.34 -31.98 -15.43
CA TYR A 58 17.18 -31.64 -14.60
C TYR A 58 17.26 -30.21 -14.06
N THR A 59 18.45 -29.72 -13.66
CA THR A 59 18.60 -28.31 -13.22
C THR A 59 18.35 -27.34 -14.37
N ILE A 60 18.84 -27.65 -15.58
CA ILE A 60 18.58 -26.84 -16.78
C ILE A 60 17.08 -26.82 -17.09
N PHE A 61 16.39 -27.96 -17.02
CA PHE A 61 14.93 -28.02 -17.19
C PHE A 61 14.17 -27.20 -16.13
N CYS A 62 14.55 -27.33 -14.86
CA CYS A 62 13.99 -26.53 -13.77
C CYS A 62 14.21 -25.03 -13.97
N LEU A 63 15.40 -24.61 -14.44
CA LEU A 63 15.71 -23.22 -14.78
C LEU A 63 14.82 -22.67 -15.90
N LEU A 64 14.58 -23.46 -16.95
CA LEU A 64 13.67 -23.09 -18.04
C LEU A 64 12.22 -22.97 -17.56
N LEU A 65 11.74 -23.93 -16.75
CA LEU A 65 10.38 -23.91 -16.20
C LEU A 65 10.18 -22.75 -15.22
N ILE A 66 11.15 -22.47 -14.33
CA ILE A 66 11.10 -21.32 -13.44
C ILE A 66 11.15 -20.01 -14.26
N SER A 67 11.96 -19.94 -15.33
CA SER A 67 11.97 -18.78 -16.24
C SER A 67 10.61 -18.52 -16.88
N ALA A 68 9.89 -19.57 -17.29
CA ALA A 68 8.52 -19.46 -17.79
C ALA A 68 7.54 -18.97 -16.69
N ILE A 69 7.70 -19.44 -15.44
CA ILE A 69 6.94 -18.94 -14.28
C ILE A 69 7.22 -17.45 -14.02
N LEU A 70 8.48 -16.99 -14.11
CA LEU A 70 8.81 -15.56 -14.00
C LEU A 70 8.22 -14.75 -15.17
N GLY A 71 8.13 -15.33 -16.37
CA GLY A 71 7.42 -14.76 -17.51
C GLY A 71 5.93 -14.55 -17.23
N LEU A 72 5.26 -15.59 -16.74
CA LEU A 72 3.85 -15.52 -16.33
C LEU A 72 3.63 -14.50 -15.20
N GLN A 73 4.53 -14.45 -14.21
CA GLN A 73 4.53 -13.41 -13.17
C GLN A 73 4.58 -11.99 -13.76
N CYS A 74 5.47 -11.74 -14.72
CA CYS A 74 5.55 -10.46 -15.44
C CYS A 74 4.26 -10.11 -16.19
N THR A 75 3.55 -11.09 -16.77
CA THR A 75 2.25 -10.81 -17.43
C THR A 75 1.18 -10.39 -16.42
N PHE A 76 1.12 -11.01 -15.24
CA PHE A 76 0.18 -10.60 -14.19
C PHE A 76 0.52 -9.24 -13.59
N LEU A 77 1.80 -8.92 -13.41
CA LEU A 77 2.23 -7.56 -13.02
C LEU A 77 1.81 -6.52 -14.06
N MET A 78 1.86 -6.86 -15.35
CA MET A 78 1.40 -6.00 -16.45
C MET A 78 -0.11 -5.81 -16.52
N GLU A 79 -0.89 -6.80 -16.12
CA GLU A 79 -2.36 -6.73 -16.15
C GLU A 79 -2.92 -5.97 -14.94
N TYR A 80 -2.30 -6.12 -13.76
CA TYR A 80 -2.85 -5.65 -12.49
C TYR A 80 -2.18 -4.43 -11.84
N TYR A 81 -1.15 -3.84 -12.45
CA TYR A 81 -0.52 -2.63 -11.88
C TYR A 81 -1.50 -1.45 -11.78
N THR A 82 -1.31 -0.61 -10.77
CA THR A 82 -2.06 0.63 -10.57
C THR A 82 -1.12 1.78 -10.20
N VAL A 83 -1.47 3.02 -10.59
CA VAL A 83 -0.76 4.25 -10.16
C VAL A 83 -1.45 4.96 -9.00
N VAL A 84 -2.57 4.41 -8.54
CA VAL A 84 -3.31 4.83 -7.34
C VAL A 84 -3.48 3.57 -6.46
N PRO A 85 -3.13 3.62 -5.16
CA PRO A 85 -3.32 2.49 -4.25
C PRO A 85 -4.81 2.29 -3.93
N SER A 86 -5.24 1.05 -3.70
CA SER A 86 -6.60 0.78 -3.24
C SER A 86 -6.67 0.82 -1.72
N ILE A 87 -7.47 1.73 -1.15
CA ILE A 87 -7.55 1.94 0.30
C ILE A 87 -8.90 1.39 0.83
N PRO A 88 -8.92 0.24 1.51
CA PRO A 88 -10.16 -0.36 1.97
C PRO A 88 -10.73 0.39 3.20
N CYS A 89 -11.81 1.13 3.01
CA CYS A 89 -12.47 1.90 4.08
C CYS A 89 -13.08 1.06 5.22
N SER A 90 -13.28 -0.25 5.01
CA SER A 90 -13.77 -1.20 6.02
C SER A 90 -13.16 -2.61 5.84
N ARG A 91 -13.28 -3.45 6.88
CA ARG A 91 -12.82 -4.85 6.84
C ARG A 91 -13.63 -5.70 5.86
N LEU A 92 -14.94 -5.45 5.77
CA LEU A 92 -15.78 -6.11 4.77
C LEU A 92 -15.41 -5.67 3.34
N ALA A 93 -15.10 -4.39 3.14
CA ALA A 93 -14.60 -3.91 1.85
C ALA A 93 -13.27 -4.58 1.47
N LEU A 94 -12.35 -4.80 2.42
CA LEU A 94 -11.14 -5.59 2.18
C LEU A 94 -11.46 -7.03 1.71
N ILE A 95 -12.37 -7.72 2.39
CA ILE A 95 -12.78 -9.10 2.03
C ILE A 95 -13.45 -9.13 0.65
N GLY A 96 -14.43 -8.26 0.38
CA GLY A 96 -15.07 -8.14 -0.92
C GLY A 96 -14.08 -7.81 -2.04
N ASN A 97 -13.13 -6.91 -1.76
CA ASN A 97 -12.05 -6.56 -2.69
C ASN A 97 -11.06 -7.73 -2.91
N THR A 98 -10.92 -8.71 -2.00
CA THR A 98 -10.15 -9.94 -2.27
C THR A 98 -10.93 -11.00 -3.07
N LEU A 99 -12.27 -10.98 -3.04
CA LEU A 99 -13.14 -11.94 -3.72
C LEU A 99 -13.54 -11.52 -5.15
N LEU A 100 -12.94 -10.46 -5.70
CA LEU A 100 -13.18 -10.04 -7.08
C LEU A 100 -12.74 -11.14 -8.08
N PRO A 101 -13.55 -11.49 -9.10
CA PRO A 101 -13.27 -12.64 -9.98
C PRO A 101 -11.87 -12.64 -10.61
N HIS A 102 -11.39 -11.48 -11.07
CA HIS A 102 -10.04 -11.34 -11.64
C HIS A 102 -8.92 -11.65 -10.62
N ARG A 103 -9.13 -11.35 -9.33
CA ARG A 103 -8.17 -11.66 -8.26
C ARG A 103 -8.22 -13.12 -7.84
N ILE A 104 -9.39 -13.76 -7.95
CA ILE A 104 -9.50 -15.21 -7.80
C ILE A 104 -8.70 -15.91 -8.90
N VAL A 105 -8.81 -15.48 -10.17
CA VAL A 105 -7.99 -15.99 -11.28
C VAL A 105 -6.50 -15.78 -11.02
N HIS A 106 -6.08 -14.59 -10.57
CA HIS A 106 -4.70 -14.32 -10.17
C HIS A 106 -4.22 -15.27 -9.06
N SER A 107 -5.06 -15.52 -8.05
CA SER A 107 -4.75 -16.41 -6.92
C SER A 107 -4.61 -17.86 -7.35
N LEU A 108 -5.54 -18.38 -8.15
CA LEU A 108 -5.48 -19.73 -8.72
C LEU A 108 -4.23 -19.92 -9.60
N ALA A 109 -3.89 -18.93 -10.42
CA ALA A 109 -2.67 -18.99 -11.23
C ALA A 109 -1.40 -19.00 -10.36
N HIS A 110 -1.34 -18.21 -9.28
CA HIS A 110 -0.21 -18.22 -8.35
C HIS A 110 -0.11 -19.53 -7.56
N VAL A 111 -1.24 -20.17 -7.21
CA VAL A 111 -1.25 -21.51 -6.64
C VAL A 111 -0.56 -22.51 -7.58
N VAL A 112 -0.94 -22.53 -8.87
CA VAL A 112 -0.33 -23.42 -9.87
C VAL A 112 1.17 -23.10 -10.06
N MET A 113 1.53 -21.81 -10.19
CA MET A 113 2.94 -21.40 -10.27
C MET A 113 3.75 -21.81 -9.04
N GLY A 114 3.17 -21.69 -7.84
CA GLY A 114 3.79 -22.10 -6.58
C GLY A 114 4.01 -23.60 -6.48
N VAL A 115 3.03 -24.42 -6.92
CA VAL A 115 3.19 -25.88 -7.02
C VAL A 115 4.33 -26.24 -7.98
N LEU A 116 4.32 -25.70 -9.21
CA LEU A 116 5.35 -25.99 -10.21
C LEU A 116 6.75 -25.57 -9.74
N ALA A 117 6.89 -24.39 -9.12
CA ALA A 117 8.17 -23.95 -8.57
C ALA A 117 8.63 -24.80 -7.37
N SER A 118 7.71 -25.21 -6.49
CA SER A 118 8.05 -26.11 -5.37
C SER A 118 8.45 -27.51 -5.84
N TRP A 119 7.87 -28.00 -6.94
CA TRP A 119 8.27 -29.23 -7.60
C TRP A 119 9.69 -29.12 -8.19
N CYS A 120 10.01 -28.02 -8.90
CA CYS A 120 11.38 -27.76 -9.33
C CYS A 120 12.37 -27.78 -8.15
N CYS A 121 12.03 -27.12 -7.04
CA CYS A 121 12.85 -27.13 -5.83
C CYS A 121 13.02 -28.55 -5.26
N ALA A 122 11.96 -29.35 -5.21
CA ALA A 122 11.99 -30.72 -4.69
C ALA A 122 12.91 -31.64 -5.52
N VAL A 123 12.85 -31.52 -6.85
CA VAL A 123 13.74 -32.23 -7.79
C VAL A 123 15.19 -31.76 -7.62
N MET A 124 15.43 -30.45 -7.50
CA MET A 124 16.78 -29.87 -7.31
C MET A 124 17.40 -30.24 -5.96
N SER A 125 16.61 -30.36 -4.89
CA SER A 125 17.07 -30.79 -3.55
C SER A 125 17.42 -32.29 -3.46
N LYS A 126 17.00 -33.10 -4.45
CA LYS A 126 17.26 -34.56 -4.54
C LYS A 126 16.80 -35.40 -3.32
N GLY A 127 17.17 -36.68 -3.34
CA GLY A 127 17.02 -37.60 -2.21
C GLY A 127 15.56 -37.86 -1.86
N LYS A 128 15.22 -37.65 -0.58
CA LYS A 128 13.87 -37.92 -0.03
C LYS A 128 12.76 -37.06 -0.64
N TYR A 129 13.07 -36.08 -1.49
CA TYR A 129 12.10 -35.17 -2.09
C TYR A 129 11.97 -35.32 -3.62
N GLN A 130 12.66 -36.27 -4.25
CA GLN A 130 12.75 -36.32 -5.71
C GLN A 130 11.46 -36.82 -6.41
N LEU A 131 10.75 -37.78 -5.82
CA LEU A 131 9.59 -38.45 -6.43
C LEU A 131 8.41 -38.52 -5.45
N ILE A 132 7.19 -38.41 -5.98
CA ILE A 132 5.93 -38.56 -5.22
C ILE A 132 5.60 -40.02 -4.87
N VAL A 133 6.06 -40.97 -5.68
CA VAL A 133 5.95 -42.41 -5.44
C VAL A 133 7.34 -42.98 -5.16
N VAL A 134 7.45 -43.81 -4.13
CA VAL A 134 8.67 -44.52 -3.73
C VAL A 134 8.30 -45.96 -3.38
N SER A 135 9.18 -46.93 -3.63
CA SER A 135 8.98 -48.31 -3.17
C SER A 135 8.82 -48.35 -1.64
N CYS A 136 7.81 -49.06 -1.13
CA CYS A 136 7.63 -49.20 0.31
C CYS A 136 8.83 -49.89 0.97
N THR A 137 9.20 -49.47 2.17
CA THR A 137 10.20 -50.16 2.99
C THR A 137 9.61 -51.49 3.48
N SER A 138 9.94 -52.60 2.82
CA SER A 138 9.42 -53.92 3.17
C SER A 138 9.89 -54.35 4.56
N LEU A 139 8.95 -54.83 5.38
CA LEU A 139 9.29 -55.80 6.42
C LEU A 139 9.46 -57.17 5.75
N PRO A 140 10.36 -58.04 6.24
CA PRO A 140 10.42 -59.42 5.80
C PRO A 140 9.23 -60.18 6.40
N SER A 141 8.09 -60.10 5.72
CA SER A 141 6.99 -61.05 5.88
C SER A 141 7.04 -62.01 4.71
N GLU A 142 7.36 -63.26 5.01
CA GLU A 142 7.21 -64.39 4.08
C GLU A 142 5.72 -64.53 3.74
N ASP A 143 5.28 -64.02 2.59
CA ASP A 143 4.46 -64.73 1.60
C ASP A 143 3.92 -63.83 0.46
N GLU A 144 3.68 -64.48 -0.68
CA GLU A 144 2.94 -64.04 -1.88
C GLU A 144 3.41 -62.83 -2.73
N SER A 145 4.11 -63.20 -3.82
CA SER A 145 4.10 -62.58 -5.16
C SER A 145 4.86 -61.25 -5.39
N ASP A 146 5.81 -61.31 -6.32
CA ASP A 146 6.64 -60.19 -6.77
C ASP A 146 5.86 -59.04 -7.42
N LYS A 147 5.34 -58.13 -6.60
CA LYS A 147 5.01 -56.76 -7.00
C LYS A 147 5.58 -55.78 -5.97
N PRO A 148 6.47 -54.84 -6.38
CA PRO A 148 6.94 -53.81 -5.46
C PRO A 148 5.75 -52.95 -5.03
N SER A 149 5.40 -53.03 -3.74
CA SER A 149 4.35 -52.18 -3.17
C SER A 149 4.78 -50.72 -3.28
N LEU A 150 3.93 -49.89 -3.90
CA LEU A 150 4.19 -48.48 -4.13
C LEU A 150 3.63 -47.65 -2.98
N CYS A 151 4.50 -46.87 -2.34
CA CYS A 151 4.17 -45.99 -1.23
C CYS A 151 4.15 -44.52 -1.64
N LEU A 152 3.26 -43.75 -1.02
CA LEU A 152 3.20 -42.31 -1.17
C LEU A 152 4.32 -41.63 -0.37
N ASN A 153 5.14 -40.82 -1.03
CA ASN A 153 6.12 -39.97 -0.38
C ASN A 153 5.44 -38.71 0.21
N GLU A 154 5.08 -38.78 1.49
CA GLU A 154 4.44 -37.66 2.20
C GLU A 154 5.33 -36.41 2.25
N SER A 155 6.67 -36.55 2.27
CA SER A 155 7.58 -35.39 2.27
C SER A 155 7.52 -34.60 0.96
N HIS A 156 7.46 -35.28 -0.18
CA HIS A 156 7.26 -34.63 -1.48
C HIS A 156 5.87 -33.99 -1.57
N LEU A 157 4.81 -34.69 -1.15
CA LEU A 157 3.45 -34.16 -1.12
C LEU A 157 3.35 -32.89 -0.24
N PHE A 158 3.92 -32.94 0.95
CA PHE A 158 3.94 -31.82 1.90
C PHE A 158 4.66 -30.59 1.32
N GLN A 159 5.72 -30.79 0.52
CA GLN A 159 6.41 -29.71 -0.20
C GLN A 159 5.57 -29.11 -1.35
N LEU A 160 4.90 -29.95 -2.16
CA LEU A 160 4.02 -29.48 -3.24
C LEU A 160 2.83 -28.64 -2.73
N LEU A 161 2.16 -29.13 -1.69
CA LEU A 161 1.05 -28.42 -1.04
C LEU A 161 1.52 -27.14 -0.32
N CYS A 162 2.76 -27.11 0.16
CA CYS A 162 3.37 -25.87 0.64
C CYS A 162 3.57 -24.85 -0.48
N GLY A 163 4.02 -25.29 -1.67
CA GLY A 163 4.10 -24.45 -2.87
C GLY A 163 2.76 -23.80 -3.23
N ALA A 164 1.67 -24.58 -3.22
CA ALA A 164 0.31 -24.08 -3.40
C ALA A 164 -0.04 -22.98 -2.37
N PHE A 165 0.22 -23.25 -1.08
CA PHE A 165 -0.06 -22.31 0.01
C PHE A 165 0.76 -21.01 -0.11
N PHE A 166 2.02 -21.10 -0.52
CA PHE A 166 2.89 -19.95 -0.75
C PHE A 166 2.39 -19.08 -1.91
N GLY A 167 1.95 -19.71 -3.01
CA GLY A 167 1.32 -19.02 -4.14
C GLY A 167 0.05 -18.28 -3.75
N TYR A 168 -0.86 -18.96 -3.04
CA TYR A 168 -2.08 -18.34 -2.51
C TYR A 168 -1.76 -17.15 -1.59
N CYS A 169 -0.86 -17.34 -0.62
CA CYS A 169 -0.51 -16.29 0.34
C CYS A 169 0.20 -15.10 -0.31
N TYR A 170 1.06 -15.33 -1.31
CA TYR A 170 1.67 -14.25 -2.10
C TYR A 170 0.60 -13.46 -2.85
N SER A 171 -0.33 -14.13 -3.56
CA SER A 171 -1.43 -13.44 -4.26
C SER A 171 -2.32 -12.64 -3.32
N LEU A 172 -2.60 -13.16 -2.11
CA LEU A 172 -3.36 -12.42 -1.10
C LEU A 172 -2.59 -11.16 -0.65
N GLN A 173 -1.31 -11.29 -0.31
CA GLN A 173 -0.46 -10.16 0.07
C GLN A 173 -0.27 -9.14 -1.05
N TYR A 174 -0.23 -9.57 -2.30
CA TYR A 174 -0.08 -8.71 -3.47
C TYR A 174 -1.15 -7.61 -3.51
N PHE A 175 -2.41 -7.98 -3.28
CA PHE A 175 -3.52 -7.01 -3.21
C PHE A 175 -3.69 -6.38 -1.82
N VAL A 176 -3.59 -7.16 -0.73
CA VAL A 176 -3.84 -6.65 0.64
C VAL A 176 -2.82 -5.60 1.06
N HIS A 177 -1.55 -5.71 0.62
CA HIS A 177 -0.51 -4.74 0.93
C HIS A 177 -0.28 -3.70 -0.20
N ASN A 178 -1.15 -3.65 -1.21
CA ASN A 178 -1.01 -2.79 -2.41
C ASN A 178 0.37 -2.95 -3.11
N MET A 179 0.87 -4.17 -3.32
CA MET A 179 2.09 -4.40 -4.12
C MET A 179 1.88 -4.07 -5.60
N ASN A 180 0.64 -4.03 -6.06
CA ASN A 180 0.28 -3.57 -7.40
C ASN A 180 0.46 -2.05 -7.59
N TYR A 181 0.63 -1.26 -6.53
CA TYR A 181 0.83 0.19 -6.60
C TYR A 181 2.25 0.55 -7.06
N LEU A 182 2.35 1.27 -8.18
CA LEU A 182 3.59 1.85 -8.69
C LEU A 182 3.85 3.22 -8.05
N SER A 183 4.66 3.25 -6.99
CA SER A 183 5.13 4.48 -6.38
C SER A 183 6.36 5.06 -7.09
N PHE A 184 6.31 6.36 -7.37
CA PHE A 184 7.37 7.12 -8.00
C PHE A 184 8.31 7.72 -6.94
N PRO A 185 9.62 7.43 -6.98
CA PRO A 185 10.55 8.02 -6.02
C PRO A 185 10.78 9.50 -6.35
N SER A 186 10.75 10.34 -5.30
CA SER A 186 10.98 11.79 -5.40
C SER A 186 12.37 12.16 -5.90
N ILE A 187 13.35 11.27 -5.71
CA ILE A 187 14.70 11.40 -6.27
C ILE A 187 14.93 10.23 -7.22
N GLN A 188 15.14 10.53 -8.50
CA GLN A 188 15.52 9.54 -9.50
C GLN A 188 16.98 9.11 -9.27
N GLN A 189 17.19 7.79 -9.13
CA GLN A 189 18.52 7.18 -8.94
C GLN A 189 18.81 6.19 -10.07
N TYR A 190 20.08 5.94 -10.39
CA TYR A 190 20.45 4.91 -11.37
C TYR A 190 19.89 3.53 -11.00
N LYS A 191 19.39 2.78 -11.99
CA LYS A 191 18.70 1.48 -11.82
C LYS A 191 19.48 0.50 -10.93
N TYR A 192 20.78 0.37 -11.19
CA TYR A 192 21.68 -0.49 -10.40
C TYR A 192 21.75 -0.08 -8.92
N LEU A 193 21.79 1.22 -8.62
CA LEU A 193 21.86 1.72 -7.24
C LEU A 193 20.54 1.47 -6.49
N GLN A 194 19.39 1.66 -7.16
CA GLN A 194 18.07 1.32 -6.61
C GLN A 194 18.00 -0.18 -6.27
N PHE A 195 18.34 -1.03 -7.24
CA PHE A 195 18.32 -2.48 -7.08
C PHE A 195 19.29 -2.98 -5.99
N ARG A 196 20.54 -2.50 -5.98
CA ARG A 196 21.55 -2.85 -4.96
C ARG A 196 21.10 -2.50 -3.54
N ARG A 197 20.34 -1.41 -3.38
CA ARG A 197 19.74 -1.01 -2.09
C ARG A 197 18.59 -1.93 -1.68
N CYS A 198 17.78 -2.39 -2.63
CA CYS A 198 16.65 -3.30 -2.39
C CYS A 198 17.09 -4.75 -2.13
N LEU A 199 18.16 -5.24 -2.77
CA LEU A 199 18.61 -6.64 -2.68
C LEU A 199 18.70 -7.22 -1.26
N PRO A 200 19.38 -6.61 -0.28
CA PRO A 200 19.43 -7.15 1.09
C PRO A 200 18.06 -7.11 1.79
N LEU A 201 17.19 -6.16 1.44
CA LEU A 201 15.81 -6.10 1.96
C LEU A 201 14.95 -7.21 1.36
N ILE A 202 15.14 -7.54 0.08
CA ILE A 202 14.46 -8.67 -0.59
C ILE A 202 14.83 -9.98 0.11
N ILE A 203 16.13 -10.27 0.25
CA ILE A 203 16.61 -11.51 0.90
C ILE A 203 16.11 -11.61 2.35
N LYS A 204 16.18 -10.51 3.12
CA LYS A 204 15.66 -10.48 4.49
C LYS A 204 14.15 -10.73 4.51
N GLN A 205 13.39 -10.03 3.68
CA GLN A 205 11.93 -10.14 3.65
C GLN A 205 11.48 -11.52 3.18
N SER A 206 12.08 -12.10 2.13
CA SER A 206 11.73 -13.45 1.66
C SER A 206 11.98 -14.51 2.72
N SER A 207 13.10 -14.42 3.45
CA SER A 207 13.43 -15.38 4.52
C SER A 207 12.45 -15.33 5.69
N PHE A 208 12.12 -14.14 6.20
CA PHE A 208 11.14 -13.98 7.28
C PHE A 208 9.72 -14.32 6.83
N GLN A 209 9.34 -13.93 5.60
CA GLN A 209 8.02 -14.21 5.04
C GLN A 209 7.83 -15.71 4.78
N SER A 210 8.88 -16.39 4.33
CA SER A 210 8.92 -17.86 4.18
C SER A 210 8.73 -18.54 5.54
N LEU A 211 9.48 -18.18 6.59
CA LEU A 211 9.28 -18.73 7.94
C LEU A 211 7.84 -18.56 8.43
N TYR A 212 7.27 -17.36 8.23
CA TYR A 212 5.89 -17.08 8.60
C TYR A 212 4.90 -17.98 7.85
N PHE A 213 5.04 -18.13 6.53
CA PHE A 213 4.18 -19.02 5.75
C PHE A 213 4.38 -20.50 6.13
N THR A 214 5.61 -21.00 6.24
CA THR A 214 5.91 -22.38 6.65
C THR A 214 5.28 -22.70 8.01
N ARG A 215 5.37 -21.80 8.99
CA ARG A 215 4.75 -21.98 10.31
C ARG A 215 3.22 -22.09 10.23
N ASN A 216 2.56 -21.19 9.48
CA ASN A 216 1.10 -21.23 9.37
C ASN A 216 0.62 -22.45 8.54
N TYR A 217 1.38 -22.84 7.52
CA TYR A 217 1.14 -24.04 6.72
C TYR A 217 1.31 -25.32 7.55
N ALA A 218 2.34 -25.42 8.38
CA ALA A 218 2.56 -26.54 9.28
C ALA A 218 1.36 -26.76 10.22
N ILE A 219 0.79 -25.69 10.78
CA ILE A 219 -0.43 -25.76 11.60
C ILE A 219 -1.63 -26.21 10.76
N LEU A 220 -1.79 -25.69 9.53
CA LEU A 220 -2.89 -26.07 8.65
C LEU A 220 -2.82 -27.56 8.23
N TYR A 221 -1.62 -28.06 7.90
CA TYR A 221 -1.40 -29.44 7.52
C TYR A 221 -1.55 -30.40 8.71
N TYR A 222 -1.13 -30.00 9.91
CA TYR A 222 -1.40 -30.77 11.13
C TYR A 222 -2.91 -30.99 11.37
N LEU A 223 -3.75 -30.00 11.05
CA LEU A 223 -5.20 -30.09 11.23
C LEU A 223 -5.93 -30.80 10.06
N PHE A 224 -5.47 -30.64 8.82
CA PHE A 224 -6.23 -31.04 7.61
C PHE A 224 -5.43 -31.91 6.62
N GLY A 225 -4.15 -32.17 6.84
CA GLY A 225 -3.23 -32.85 5.91
C GLY A 225 -3.61 -34.28 5.56
N ASN A 226 -4.36 -34.96 6.45
CA ASN A 226 -4.92 -36.28 6.16
C ASN A 226 -5.89 -36.27 4.96
N ILE A 227 -6.56 -35.16 4.67
CA ILE A 227 -7.52 -35.04 3.56
C ILE A 227 -6.83 -35.18 2.19
N PRO A 228 -5.86 -34.32 1.79
CA PRO A 228 -5.17 -34.47 0.51
C PRO A 228 -4.33 -35.76 0.46
N ARG A 229 -3.81 -36.23 1.59
CA ARG A 229 -3.05 -37.49 1.66
C ARG A 229 -3.90 -38.70 1.31
N THR A 230 -5.06 -38.87 1.96
CA THR A 230 -5.96 -40.01 1.69
C THR A 230 -6.57 -39.91 0.29
N TRP A 231 -6.89 -38.70 -0.18
CA TRP A 231 -7.35 -38.49 -1.55
C TRP A 231 -6.32 -38.98 -2.59
N ILE A 232 -5.04 -38.62 -2.45
CA ILE A 232 -3.98 -39.08 -3.39
C ILE A 232 -3.75 -40.59 -3.28
N GLN A 233 -3.80 -41.17 -2.07
CA GLN A 233 -3.68 -42.62 -1.88
C GLN A 233 -4.78 -43.38 -2.62
N THR A 234 -6.04 -42.92 -2.50
CA THR A 234 -7.16 -43.53 -3.21
C THR A 234 -7.13 -43.29 -4.72
N ALA A 235 -6.67 -42.11 -5.17
CA ALA A 235 -6.61 -41.77 -6.59
C ALA A 235 -5.49 -42.51 -7.34
N LEU A 236 -4.38 -42.85 -6.66
CA LEU A 236 -3.21 -43.50 -7.25
C LEU A 236 -3.01 -44.95 -6.78
N ASN A 237 -3.91 -45.50 -5.95
CA ASN A 237 -3.79 -46.82 -5.30
C ASN A 237 -2.44 -47.03 -4.58
N LEU A 238 -2.03 -46.05 -3.76
CA LEU A 238 -0.75 -46.05 -3.03
C LEU A 238 -0.92 -46.40 -1.56
N HIS A 239 0.06 -47.09 -0.99
CA HIS A 239 0.13 -47.41 0.43
C HIS A 239 0.85 -46.34 1.26
N ILE A 240 0.71 -46.41 2.59
CA ILE A 240 1.49 -45.65 3.56
C ILE A 240 2.65 -46.52 4.06
N ASP A 241 3.87 -45.99 4.03
CA ASP A 241 4.99 -46.62 4.73
C ASP A 241 4.78 -46.49 6.24
N ARG A 242 4.50 -47.62 6.92
CA ARG A 242 4.26 -47.67 8.36
C ARG A 242 5.51 -47.39 9.20
N GLN A 243 6.72 -47.41 8.62
CA GLN A 243 7.96 -47.16 9.34
C GLN A 243 8.28 -45.66 9.49
N GLN A 244 7.73 -44.80 8.63
CA GLN A 244 7.96 -43.36 8.69
C GLN A 244 6.86 -42.66 9.50
N PRO A 245 7.20 -41.79 10.48
CA PRO A 245 6.20 -41.04 11.21
C PRO A 245 5.55 -40.01 10.29
N SER A 246 4.23 -40.07 10.17
CA SER A 246 3.51 -39.21 9.23
C SER A 246 3.54 -37.74 9.64
N LEU A 247 3.57 -36.85 8.65
CA LEU A 247 3.79 -35.40 8.82
C LEU A 247 2.59 -34.66 9.45
N ASP A 248 1.43 -35.30 9.55
CA ASP A 248 0.29 -34.84 10.35
C ASP A 248 0.43 -35.17 11.86
N THR A 249 1.45 -35.93 12.27
CA THR A 249 1.75 -36.16 13.69
C THR A 249 2.77 -35.16 14.23
N LEU A 250 2.75 -34.88 15.54
CA LEU A 250 3.76 -34.04 16.21
C LEU A 250 5.19 -34.54 15.97
N ARG A 251 5.40 -35.86 15.85
CA ARG A 251 6.72 -36.47 15.61
C ARG A 251 7.20 -36.24 14.18
N GLY A 252 6.32 -36.31 13.18
CA GLY A 252 6.65 -35.98 11.79
C GLY A 252 6.85 -34.48 11.58
N LEU A 253 5.97 -33.65 12.15
CA LEU A 253 6.00 -32.19 12.00
C LEU A 253 7.28 -31.53 12.56
N LEU A 254 7.86 -32.12 13.61
CA LEU A 254 9.13 -31.66 14.21
C LEU A 254 10.39 -32.13 13.45
N ASN A 255 10.25 -32.69 12.25
CA ASN A 255 11.38 -33.03 11.39
C ASN A 255 12.07 -31.75 10.85
N LEU A 256 13.13 -31.32 11.54
CA LEU A 256 13.89 -30.11 11.23
C LEU A 256 14.45 -30.11 9.80
N THR A 257 14.77 -31.27 9.21
CA THR A 257 15.27 -31.35 7.82
C THR A 257 14.18 -30.99 6.82
N VAL A 258 12.96 -31.51 6.99
CA VAL A 258 11.82 -31.19 6.11
C VAL A 258 11.44 -29.71 6.27
N PHE A 259 11.40 -29.20 7.50
CA PHE A 259 11.15 -27.79 7.78
C PHE A 259 12.19 -26.87 7.13
N TYR A 260 13.48 -27.22 7.23
CA TYR A 260 14.59 -26.46 6.62
C TYR A 260 14.46 -26.39 5.10
N GLN A 261 14.24 -27.53 4.43
CA GLN A 261 14.11 -27.58 2.97
C GLN A 261 12.92 -26.76 2.47
N ILE A 262 11.79 -26.83 3.17
CA ILE A 262 10.59 -26.06 2.81
C ILE A 262 10.78 -24.56 3.07
N TRP A 263 11.39 -24.18 4.19
CA TRP A 263 11.75 -22.78 4.43
C TRP A 263 12.71 -22.24 3.36
N LEU A 264 13.72 -23.02 2.97
CA LEU A 264 14.69 -22.66 1.95
C LEU A 264 14.04 -22.53 0.56
N SER A 265 13.26 -23.53 0.15
CA SER A 265 12.49 -23.53 -1.12
C SER A 265 11.52 -22.34 -1.18
N GLY A 266 10.80 -22.09 -0.09
CA GLY A 266 9.92 -20.94 0.05
C GLY A 266 10.65 -19.59 0.03
N THR A 267 11.86 -19.53 0.59
CA THR A 267 12.72 -18.33 0.55
C THR A 267 13.19 -18.06 -0.88
N PHE A 268 13.64 -19.10 -1.59
CA PHE A 268 14.02 -19.03 -3.01
C PHE A 268 12.85 -18.55 -3.87
N LEU A 269 11.68 -19.18 -3.78
CA LEU A 269 10.47 -18.81 -4.51
C LEU A 269 10.05 -17.34 -4.28
N LEU A 270 9.91 -16.94 -3.02
CA LEU A 270 9.53 -15.57 -2.67
C LEU A 270 10.59 -14.56 -3.10
N SER A 271 11.88 -14.91 -3.01
CA SER A 271 12.96 -14.04 -3.50
C SER A 271 12.82 -13.82 -5.00
N ALA A 272 12.63 -14.87 -5.81
CA ALA A 272 12.48 -14.77 -7.26
C ALA A 272 11.29 -13.87 -7.66
N TRP A 273 10.13 -14.04 -7.01
CA TRP A 273 8.95 -13.21 -7.24
C TRP A 273 9.12 -11.75 -6.80
N TYR A 274 9.75 -11.48 -5.65
CA TYR A 274 10.05 -10.10 -5.23
C TYR A 274 11.09 -9.41 -6.13
N MET A 275 12.03 -10.17 -6.71
CA MET A 275 13.03 -9.64 -7.63
C MET A 275 12.39 -9.22 -8.95
N VAL A 276 11.53 -10.06 -9.53
CA VAL A 276 10.70 -9.71 -10.70
C VAL A 276 9.86 -8.45 -10.41
N TRP A 277 9.20 -8.40 -9.27
CA TRP A 277 8.37 -7.25 -8.86
C TRP A 277 9.18 -5.94 -8.70
N ILE A 278 10.35 -5.99 -8.07
CA ILE A 278 11.24 -4.82 -7.94
C ILE A 278 11.79 -4.39 -9.30
N PHE A 279 12.23 -5.31 -10.17
CA PHE A 279 12.66 -4.95 -11.52
C PHE A 279 11.52 -4.33 -12.33
N PHE A 280 10.33 -4.92 -12.32
CA PHE A 280 9.15 -4.37 -12.97
C PHE A 280 8.88 -2.94 -12.52
N ARG A 281 8.89 -2.67 -11.20
CA ARG A 281 8.73 -1.31 -10.66
C ARG A 281 9.83 -0.36 -11.15
N ILE A 282 11.11 -0.72 -11.00
CA ILE A 282 12.26 0.14 -11.41
C ILE A 282 12.19 0.51 -12.89
N TYR A 283 11.86 -0.46 -13.78
CA TYR A 283 11.80 -0.22 -15.22
C TYR A 283 10.52 0.52 -15.65
N THR A 284 9.38 0.30 -14.99
CA THR A 284 8.12 0.99 -15.33
C THR A 284 8.12 2.44 -14.85
N THR A 285 8.63 2.72 -13.64
CA THR A 285 8.69 4.09 -13.06
C THR A 285 9.94 4.89 -13.49
N GLU A 286 10.68 4.44 -14.50
CA GLU A 286 11.82 5.18 -15.06
C GLU A 286 11.33 6.49 -15.70
N ALA A 287 11.88 7.63 -15.26
CA ALA A 287 11.58 8.94 -15.82
C ALA A 287 11.73 8.96 -17.35
N ARG A 288 10.85 9.67 -18.04
CA ARG A 288 10.82 9.76 -19.51
C ARG A 288 10.66 11.22 -19.91
N ILE A 289 11.53 11.70 -20.79
CA ILE A 289 11.44 13.05 -21.36
C ILE A 289 10.44 13.02 -22.51
N PHE A 290 9.54 14.00 -22.55
CA PHE A 290 8.58 14.25 -23.62
C PHE A 290 8.89 15.59 -24.31
N PRO A 291 8.91 15.68 -25.66
CA PRO A 291 9.10 16.97 -26.33
C PRO A 291 7.96 17.94 -25.96
N VAL A 292 8.25 19.24 -25.85
CA VAL A 292 7.18 20.24 -25.64
C VAL A 292 6.55 20.57 -26.99
N GLN A 293 7.40 20.78 -28.01
CA GLN A 293 7.01 21.05 -29.39
C GLN A 293 7.75 20.11 -30.36
N THR A 294 7.15 19.82 -31.52
CA THR A 294 7.76 19.07 -32.62
C THR A 294 7.66 19.85 -33.91
N SER A 295 8.65 19.71 -34.79
CA SER A 295 8.60 20.25 -36.16
C SER A 295 7.67 19.48 -37.09
N PHE A 296 7.28 18.25 -36.70
CA PHE A 296 6.43 17.36 -37.47
C PHE A 296 5.06 17.21 -36.82
N ALA A 297 3.98 17.43 -37.59
CA ALA A 297 2.60 17.35 -37.11
C ALA A 297 2.21 15.93 -36.67
N GLU A 298 2.72 14.89 -37.35
CA GLU A 298 2.53 13.48 -36.97
C GLU A 298 3.13 13.12 -35.60
N GLU A 299 4.01 13.97 -35.07
CA GLU A 299 4.63 13.80 -33.76
C GLU A 299 4.01 14.66 -32.67
N ALA A 300 3.07 15.55 -33.01
CA ALA A 300 2.37 16.40 -32.03
C ALA A 300 1.62 15.57 -30.97
N GLU A 301 1.12 14.38 -31.34
CA GLU A 301 0.51 13.43 -30.40
C GLU A 301 1.50 12.88 -29.34
N LYS A 302 2.82 13.08 -29.53
CA LYS A 302 3.88 12.68 -28.57
C LYS A 302 4.28 13.81 -27.62
N CYS A 303 3.80 15.03 -27.87
CA CYS A 303 4.19 16.21 -27.11
C CYS A 303 3.55 16.23 -25.72
N LEU A 304 4.29 16.79 -24.77
CA LEU A 304 3.88 16.91 -23.38
C LEU A 304 2.48 17.54 -23.22
N PRO A 305 2.11 18.67 -23.88
CA PRO A 305 0.78 19.27 -23.70
C PRO A 305 -0.37 18.37 -24.19
N PHE A 306 -0.13 17.59 -25.26
CA PHE A 306 -1.11 16.64 -25.79
C PHE A 306 -1.30 15.45 -24.85
N ILE A 307 -0.22 14.85 -24.35
CA ILE A 307 -0.27 13.68 -23.46
C ILE A 307 -0.96 14.01 -22.13
N LEU A 308 -0.75 15.22 -21.60
CA LEU A 308 -1.39 15.68 -20.36
C LEU A 308 -2.91 15.85 -20.52
N SER A 309 -3.34 16.47 -21.62
CA SER A 309 -4.75 16.80 -21.90
C SER A 309 -5.57 15.64 -22.48
N SER A 310 -4.94 14.63 -23.07
CA SER A 310 -5.61 13.46 -23.64
C SER A 310 -5.86 12.35 -22.61
N ASN A 311 -6.86 11.50 -22.88
CA ASN A 311 -7.19 10.34 -22.04
C ASN A 311 -6.23 9.17 -22.31
N THR A 312 -4.95 9.37 -21.97
CA THR A 312 -3.86 8.39 -22.10
C THR A 312 -3.86 7.36 -20.97
N LEU A 313 -3.00 6.35 -21.09
CA LEU A 313 -2.78 5.37 -20.03
C LEU A 313 -2.32 6.08 -18.74
N PRO A 314 -2.92 5.82 -17.55
CA PRO A 314 -2.59 6.58 -16.33
C PRO A 314 -1.10 6.63 -15.98
N LEU A 315 -0.36 5.54 -16.22
CA LEU A 315 1.10 5.48 -16.07
C LEU A 315 1.84 6.50 -16.96
N VAL A 316 1.39 6.71 -18.20
CA VAL A 316 1.99 7.68 -19.11
C VAL A 316 1.69 9.10 -18.65
N LYS A 317 0.46 9.39 -18.20
CA LYS A 317 0.10 10.70 -17.64
C LYS A 317 0.89 11.03 -16.37
N TYR A 318 1.17 10.06 -15.51
CA TYR A 318 2.04 10.24 -14.33
C TYR A 318 3.50 10.49 -14.75
N LEU A 319 4.05 9.74 -15.72
CA LEU A 319 5.39 9.99 -16.26
C LEU A 319 5.51 11.37 -16.93
N ALA A 320 4.48 11.82 -17.63
CA ALA A 320 4.40 13.15 -18.24
C ALA A 320 4.36 14.26 -17.19
N MET A 321 3.59 14.11 -16.11
CA MET A 321 3.59 15.07 -14.99
C MET A 321 4.92 15.10 -14.22
N GLN A 322 5.59 13.96 -14.07
CA GLN A 322 6.93 13.91 -13.50
C GLN A 322 7.94 14.69 -14.36
N ASP A 323 7.90 14.50 -15.69
CA ASP A 323 8.74 15.26 -16.63
C ASP A 323 8.39 16.75 -16.66
N LEU A 324 7.12 17.13 -16.54
CA LEU A 324 6.70 18.53 -16.44
C LEU A 324 7.33 19.23 -15.23
N VAL A 325 7.40 18.56 -14.07
CA VAL A 325 8.10 19.10 -12.89
C VAL A 325 9.59 19.27 -13.16
N LEU A 326 10.26 18.24 -13.70
CA LEU A 326 11.70 18.29 -14.00
C LEU A 326 12.03 19.36 -15.06
N LEU A 327 11.19 19.52 -16.08
CA LEU A 327 11.22 20.61 -17.06
C LEU A 327 11.15 21.96 -16.34
N SER A 328 10.10 22.16 -15.54
CA SER A 328 9.83 23.43 -14.88
C SER A 328 10.97 23.85 -13.94
N GLN A 329 11.61 22.90 -13.29
CA GLN A 329 12.75 23.13 -12.40
C GLN A 329 14.04 23.42 -13.17
N TYR A 330 14.44 22.52 -14.06
CA TYR A 330 15.84 22.41 -14.48
C TYR A 330 16.12 22.77 -15.94
N SER A 331 15.10 22.97 -16.79
CA SER A 331 15.30 23.10 -18.24
C SER A 331 14.82 24.45 -18.81
N PRO A 332 15.66 25.50 -18.82
CA PRO A 332 15.27 26.82 -19.33
C PRO A 332 14.90 26.81 -20.81
N SER A 333 15.57 26.00 -21.65
CA SER A 333 15.21 25.85 -23.06
C SER A 333 13.79 25.30 -23.24
N ARG A 334 13.44 24.22 -22.55
CA ARG A 334 12.09 23.64 -22.60
C ARG A 334 11.04 24.54 -21.96
N ARG A 335 11.39 25.40 -20.99
CA ARG A 335 10.49 26.45 -20.48
C ARG A 335 10.19 27.52 -21.54
N GLN A 336 11.19 27.96 -22.30
CA GLN A 336 10.97 28.87 -23.43
C GLN A 336 10.04 28.27 -24.50
N GLU A 337 10.11 26.96 -24.76
CA GLU A 337 9.13 26.25 -25.61
C GLU A 337 7.70 26.25 -25.01
N VAL A 338 7.56 26.23 -23.69
CA VAL A 338 6.24 26.33 -23.02
C VAL A 338 5.65 27.74 -23.15
N PHE A 339 6.49 28.78 -23.04
CA PHE A 339 6.08 30.19 -23.16
C PHE A 339 5.94 30.66 -24.63
N SER A 340 6.29 29.83 -25.61
CA SER A 340 6.27 30.20 -27.03
C SER A 340 4.86 30.42 -27.58
N LEU A 341 4.76 31.26 -28.60
CA LEU A 341 3.53 31.53 -29.34
C LEU A 341 3.50 30.74 -30.66
N SER A 342 2.32 30.33 -31.08
CA SER A 342 2.12 29.64 -32.36
C SER A 342 2.39 30.52 -33.57
N GLN A 343 2.91 29.89 -34.63
CA GLN A 343 3.26 30.49 -35.91
C GLN A 343 2.49 29.76 -37.02
N PRO A 344 1.62 30.43 -37.81
CA PRO A 344 1.05 31.76 -37.58
C PRO A 344 -0.05 31.74 -36.50
N GLY A 345 -0.32 32.89 -35.88
CA GLY A 345 -1.48 33.08 -35.00
C GLY A 345 -1.18 33.75 -33.64
N GLY A 346 0.05 33.63 -33.14
CA GLY A 346 0.46 34.33 -31.91
C GLY A 346 -0.22 33.80 -30.63
N HIS A 347 -0.72 32.56 -30.63
CA HIS A 347 -1.44 31.98 -29.49
C HIS A 347 -0.55 31.08 -28.63
N PRO A 348 -0.61 31.18 -27.28
CA PRO A 348 0.22 30.41 -26.38
C PRO A 348 -0.32 28.99 -26.12
N HIS A 349 -0.52 28.19 -27.17
CA HIS A 349 -1.17 26.88 -27.05
C HIS A 349 -0.49 25.93 -26.04
N ASN A 350 0.85 25.93 -25.98
CA ASN A 350 1.62 25.09 -25.06
C ASN A 350 1.32 25.45 -23.59
N TRP A 351 1.49 26.72 -23.22
CA TRP A 351 1.13 27.22 -21.90
C TRP A 351 -0.35 26.99 -21.58
N THR A 352 -1.28 27.33 -22.49
CA THR A 352 -2.72 27.18 -22.24
C THR A 352 -3.10 25.72 -22.00
N ALA A 353 -2.56 24.77 -22.76
CA ALA A 353 -2.85 23.34 -22.57
C ALA A 353 -2.28 22.80 -21.25
N ILE A 354 -1.02 23.13 -20.91
CA ILE A 354 -0.39 22.71 -19.66
C ILE A 354 -1.10 23.33 -18.45
N SER A 355 -1.29 24.65 -18.44
CA SER A 355 -1.88 25.36 -17.32
C SER A 355 -3.33 24.94 -17.08
N LYS A 356 -4.14 24.81 -18.14
CA LYS A 356 -5.52 24.32 -18.05
C LYS A 356 -5.60 22.94 -17.41
N GLU A 357 -4.75 21.99 -17.83
CA GLU A 357 -4.78 20.64 -17.27
C GLU A 357 -4.33 20.60 -15.81
N CYS A 358 -3.26 21.32 -15.45
CA CYS A 358 -2.82 21.42 -14.06
C CYS A 358 -3.89 22.07 -13.16
N LEU A 359 -4.54 23.14 -13.62
CA LEU A 359 -5.61 23.81 -12.88
C LEU A 359 -6.85 22.91 -12.74
N ASN A 360 -7.24 22.17 -13.79
CA ASN A 360 -8.34 21.20 -13.75
C ASN A 360 -8.12 20.12 -12.69
N LEU A 361 -6.88 19.60 -12.56
CA LEU A 361 -6.55 18.61 -11.54
C LEU A 361 -6.67 19.20 -10.13
N LEU A 362 -6.10 20.39 -9.89
CA LEU A 362 -6.16 21.06 -8.59
C LEU A 362 -7.59 21.43 -8.19
N SER A 363 -8.42 21.91 -9.12
CA SER A 363 -9.84 22.17 -8.87
C SER A 363 -10.64 20.89 -8.63
N SER A 364 -10.37 19.81 -9.38
CA SER A 364 -10.99 18.50 -9.17
C SER A 364 -10.72 17.94 -7.76
N LEU A 365 -9.47 18.01 -7.29
CA LEU A 365 -9.13 17.66 -5.91
C LEU A 365 -9.82 18.58 -4.89
N THR A 366 -9.88 19.88 -5.14
CA THR A 366 -10.58 20.85 -4.28
C THR A 366 -12.06 20.47 -4.13
N SER A 367 -12.76 20.15 -5.23
CA SER A 367 -14.15 19.69 -5.21
C SER A 367 -14.33 18.37 -4.45
N ARG A 368 -13.42 17.38 -4.64
CA ARG A 368 -13.44 16.12 -3.88
C ARG A 368 -13.25 16.34 -2.38
N LEU A 369 -12.34 17.23 -1.99
CA LEU A 369 -12.10 17.58 -0.59
C LEU A 369 -13.31 18.26 0.06
N ILE A 370 -13.96 19.19 -0.65
CA ILE A 370 -15.17 19.87 -0.17
C ILE A 370 -16.31 18.85 0.02
N ALA A 371 -16.57 18.01 -0.98
CA ALA A 371 -17.59 16.97 -0.91
C ALA A 371 -17.34 15.96 0.24
N HIS A 372 -16.09 15.57 0.48
CA HIS A 372 -15.71 14.71 1.61
C HIS A 372 -15.99 15.38 2.97
N GLN A 373 -15.67 16.68 3.10
CA GLN A 373 -15.95 17.45 4.31
C GLN A 373 -17.46 17.59 4.58
N GLU A 374 -18.27 17.78 3.55
CA GLU A 374 -19.73 17.87 3.64
C GLU A 374 -20.35 16.51 4.01
N ALA A 375 -19.83 15.41 3.46
CA ALA A 375 -20.20 14.06 3.86
C ALA A 375 -19.81 13.77 5.33
N ALA A 376 -18.63 14.21 5.78
CA ALA A 376 -18.21 14.08 7.18
C ALA A 376 -19.09 14.92 8.13
N ALA A 377 -19.43 16.16 7.74
CA ALA A 377 -20.28 17.06 8.53
C ALA A 377 -21.74 16.58 8.61
N SER A 378 -22.29 16.01 7.53
CA SER A 378 -23.65 15.47 7.52
C SER A 378 -23.76 14.16 8.32
N ASN A 379 -22.77 13.27 8.25
CA ASN A 379 -22.70 12.06 9.08
C ASN A 379 -22.55 12.38 10.59
N GLY A 380 -21.85 13.47 10.92
CA GLY A 380 -21.82 14.01 12.29
C GLY A 380 -23.16 14.60 12.77
N ARG A 381 -24.12 14.84 11.86
CA ARG A 381 -25.43 15.43 12.12
C ARG A 381 -26.57 14.42 11.97
N MET A 382 -26.35 13.16 12.39
CA MET A 382 -27.45 12.21 12.54
C MET A 382 -28.46 12.75 13.56
N LYS A 383 -29.66 13.06 13.07
CA LYS A 383 -30.73 13.68 13.85
C LYS A 383 -31.16 12.77 14.99
N VAL A 384 -31.16 13.29 16.22
CA VAL A 384 -32.14 12.85 17.22
C VAL A 384 -33.52 13.08 16.60
N PRO A 385 -34.42 12.08 16.55
CA PRO A 385 -35.78 12.31 16.11
C PRO A 385 -36.49 13.12 17.20
N SER A 386 -36.52 14.45 17.06
CA SER A 386 -37.51 15.25 17.76
C SER A 386 -38.88 14.83 17.26
N SER A 387 -39.74 14.40 18.19
CA SER A 387 -41.06 13.87 17.91
C SER A 387 -41.92 14.87 17.10
N PRO A 388 -42.59 14.44 16.02
CA PRO A 388 -43.51 15.32 15.32
C PRO A 388 -44.74 15.56 16.20
N LYS A 389 -44.93 16.81 16.62
CA LYS A 389 -46.24 17.26 17.16
C LYS A 389 -47.30 17.02 16.09
N GLN A 390 -48.41 16.40 16.49
CA GLN A 390 -49.54 16.10 15.60
C GLN A 390 -50.05 17.38 14.92
N THR A 391 -50.05 17.40 13.59
CA THR A 391 -50.81 18.39 12.82
C THR A 391 -52.28 17.94 12.74
N ARG A 392 -53.21 18.85 13.08
CA ARG A 392 -54.65 18.58 12.93
C ARG A 392 -55.06 18.54 11.45
N LYS A 393 -56.08 17.72 11.21
CA LYS A 393 -56.74 17.39 9.94
C LYS A 393 -57.02 18.58 9.00
N SER A 394 -56.64 18.39 7.74
CA SER A 394 -57.40 18.67 6.49
C SER A 394 -58.69 19.48 6.52
N SER A 395 -58.81 20.45 5.60
CA SER A 395 -59.87 20.47 4.57
C SER A 395 -59.60 21.55 3.50
N SER A 396 -59.93 21.26 2.24
CA SER A 396 -60.31 22.18 1.12
C SER A 396 -59.48 23.46 0.82
N SER A 397 -59.24 23.90 -0.41
CA SER A 397 -59.79 23.51 -1.73
C SER A 397 -59.00 24.19 -2.86
N SER A 398 -59.05 23.60 -4.07
CA SER A 398 -59.12 24.24 -5.41
C SER A 398 -58.27 25.48 -5.76
N GLY A 399 -57.56 25.44 -6.90
CA GLY A 399 -57.12 26.67 -7.57
C GLY A 399 -55.96 26.50 -8.55
N THR A 400 -56.25 26.06 -9.78
CA THR A 400 -55.29 26.10 -10.91
C THR A 400 -55.35 27.45 -11.62
N SER A 401 -54.24 28.18 -11.72
CA SER A 401 -53.98 29.10 -12.85
C SER A 401 -52.53 29.56 -12.91
N LEU A 402 -52.07 29.87 -14.12
CA LEU A 402 -50.71 30.27 -14.48
C LEU A 402 -50.58 31.80 -14.65
N ILE A 403 -49.35 32.22 -15.00
CA ILE A 403 -48.95 33.48 -15.67
C ILE A 403 -48.41 34.61 -14.78
N GLU A 404 -47.10 34.84 -14.99
CA GLU A 404 -46.33 36.10 -15.12
C GLU A 404 -46.96 37.43 -14.64
N ASP A 405 -46.20 38.29 -13.95
CA ASP A 405 -45.38 39.29 -14.67
C ASP A 405 -44.28 39.94 -13.79
N SER A 406 -43.49 40.81 -14.41
CA SER A 406 -42.25 41.45 -13.96
C SER A 406 -42.47 42.79 -13.23
N ALA A 407 -41.46 43.23 -12.46
CA ALA A 407 -40.89 44.60 -12.45
C ALA A 407 -40.27 45.00 -11.09
N GLU A 408 -39.34 45.96 -11.16
CA GLU A 408 -38.51 46.46 -10.07
C GLU A 408 -39.20 47.55 -9.23
N GLN A 409 -38.85 47.66 -7.94
CA GLN A 409 -38.69 48.99 -7.34
C GLN A 409 -37.77 49.01 -6.11
N THR A 410 -36.95 50.07 -6.02
CA THR A 410 -35.97 50.32 -4.97
C THR A 410 -36.39 51.55 -4.17
N GLN A 411 -36.36 51.53 -2.81
CA GLN A 411 -35.68 52.53 -1.95
C GLN A 411 -36.00 52.45 -0.44
N LYS A 412 -34.92 52.60 0.37
CA LYS A 412 -34.80 53.20 1.74
C LYS A 412 -35.48 52.50 2.94
N LEU A 413 -34.74 52.14 4.01
CA LEU A 413 -34.19 52.95 5.15
C LEU A 413 -35.30 53.63 6.00
N SER A 414 -35.31 53.63 7.34
CA SER A 414 -34.30 53.27 8.37
C SER A 414 -34.90 53.20 9.79
N THR A 415 -34.45 52.27 10.65
CA THR A 415 -34.34 52.52 12.12
C THR A 415 -33.32 51.60 12.81
N VAL A 416 -32.49 52.15 13.71
CA VAL A 416 -31.47 51.48 14.55
C VAL A 416 -31.47 52.15 15.93
N PRO A 417 -31.51 51.40 17.06
CA PRO A 417 -30.36 51.34 18.00
C PRO A 417 -30.24 50.01 18.80
N ARG A 418 -29.20 49.70 19.60
CA ARG A 418 -27.74 50.01 19.63
C ARG A 418 -27.06 49.26 20.83
N ILE A 419 -25.87 48.66 20.61
CA ILE A 419 -24.82 48.26 21.61
C ILE A 419 -25.06 47.10 22.61
N GLY A 420 -24.03 46.25 22.79
CA GLY A 420 -23.84 45.32 23.92
C GLY A 420 -22.59 44.42 23.84
N ILE A 421 -21.46 44.85 24.46
CA ILE A 421 -20.14 44.17 24.64
C ILE A 421 -19.57 44.73 25.99
N PRO A 422 -18.65 44.11 26.81
CA PRO A 422 -17.96 42.80 26.78
C PRO A 422 -17.97 41.97 28.11
N SER A 423 -17.44 40.73 28.06
CA SER A 423 -16.39 40.19 28.97
C SER A 423 -15.81 38.90 28.34
N LEU A 424 -14.52 38.56 28.28
CA LEU A 424 -13.27 38.92 28.97
C LEU A 424 -13.04 38.19 30.31
N LEU A 425 -12.52 36.96 30.23
CA LEU A 425 -11.75 36.31 31.30
C LEU A 425 -10.56 35.52 30.71
N LYS A 426 -9.36 35.82 31.20
CA LYS A 426 -8.10 35.10 30.89
C LYS A 426 -8.00 33.84 31.76
N THR A 427 -7.42 32.78 31.22
CA THR A 427 -6.55 31.88 31.99
C THR A 427 -5.28 31.59 31.19
N THR A 428 -4.13 31.81 31.84
CA THR A 428 -2.78 31.68 31.29
C THR A 428 -2.30 30.23 31.25
N SER A 429 -1.53 29.88 30.22
CA SER A 429 -0.57 28.77 30.27
C SER A 429 0.74 29.21 29.60
N LEU A 430 1.88 28.75 30.12
CA LEU A 430 3.18 29.38 29.88
C LEU A 430 3.84 28.97 28.54
N LYS A 431 4.67 29.88 28.03
CA LYS A 431 5.67 29.59 26.99
C LYS A 431 6.78 28.69 27.55
N SER A 432 7.25 27.75 26.73
CA SER A 432 8.66 27.38 26.69
C SER A 432 9.15 27.44 25.25
N SER A 433 10.31 28.07 25.05
CA SER A 433 10.92 28.32 23.75
C SER A 433 12.02 27.30 23.47
N LEU A 434 12.07 26.75 22.25
CA LEU A 434 13.31 26.24 21.66
C LEU A 434 13.19 26.14 20.12
N ASP A 435 13.66 27.17 19.42
CA ASP A 435 14.22 27.02 18.07
C ASP A 435 15.63 26.41 18.20
N THR A 436 16.32 25.81 17.23
CA THR A 436 16.21 25.75 15.75
C THR A 436 16.91 24.46 15.26
N GLY A 437 16.65 23.96 14.04
CA GLY A 437 17.51 22.89 13.48
C GLY A 437 17.09 22.30 12.13
N SER A 438 17.54 22.90 11.03
CA SER A 438 17.34 22.40 9.64
C SER A 438 18.38 21.30 9.25
N PRO A 439 18.01 20.26 8.49
CA PRO A 439 18.92 19.17 8.13
C PRO A 439 19.60 19.36 6.76
N PHE A 440 20.62 20.23 6.67
CA PHE A 440 21.52 20.31 5.51
C PHE A 440 22.96 20.67 5.91
N THR A 441 23.85 19.68 6.10
CA THR A 441 25.31 19.65 5.75
C THR A 441 25.98 18.34 6.26
N PRO A 442 27.15 17.92 5.74
CA PRO A 442 27.69 16.55 5.90
C PRO A 442 28.67 16.36 7.09
N PRO A 443 29.00 15.10 7.48
CA PRO A 443 29.78 14.81 8.70
C PRO A 443 31.31 14.89 8.50
N GLY A 444 32.01 15.51 9.47
CA GLY A 444 33.46 15.63 9.49
C GLY A 444 34.11 15.30 10.85
N VAL A 445 34.80 14.15 10.89
CA VAL A 445 36.04 13.82 11.64
C VAL A 445 36.17 14.17 13.15
N LYS A 446 36.20 13.09 13.95
CA LYS A 446 37.01 12.80 15.17
C LYS A 446 37.81 13.94 15.86
N ARG A 447 37.66 14.03 17.19
CA ARG A 447 38.80 13.87 18.14
C ARG A 447 38.37 13.34 19.51
N MET A 448 39.36 13.04 20.36
CA MET A 448 39.31 12.13 21.50
C MET A 448 39.94 12.80 22.75
N SER A 449 40.07 12.04 23.85
CA SER A 449 40.90 12.22 25.07
C SER A 449 40.47 13.16 26.20
N GLU A 450 40.16 12.53 27.35
CA GLU A 450 40.75 12.76 28.71
C GLU A 450 40.49 14.11 29.42
N SER A 451 40.42 14.24 30.76
CA SER A 451 40.86 13.44 31.94
C SER A 451 39.97 13.80 33.18
N LEU A 452 40.11 13.37 34.45
CA LEU A 452 40.98 12.45 35.22
C LEU A 452 40.24 12.10 36.56
N ASP A 453 40.48 10.94 37.16
CA ASP A 453 40.26 10.60 38.61
C ASP A 453 41.56 10.93 39.42
N PRO A 454 41.80 10.72 40.75
CA PRO A 454 41.15 9.78 41.69
C PRO A 454 40.98 10.26 43.18
N ASN A 455 40.32 9.45 44.03
CA ASN A 455 40.86 8.89 45.31
C ASN A 455 39.76 8.37 46.28
N THR A 456 39.93 7.12 46.73
CA THR A 456 39.20 6.37 47.78
C THR A 456 40.19 6.02 48.93
N PRO A 457 39.88 5.31 50.06
CA PRO A 457 38.80 4.31 50.24
C PRO A 457 38.24 3.94 51.65
N TRP A 458 37.23 3.03 51.63
CA TRP A 458 36.76 2.05 52.67
C TRP A 458 36.18 2.58 54.02
N HIS A 459 35.17 1.98 54.69
CA HIS A 459 34.41 0.73 54.49
C HIS A 459 32.95 0.82 55.09
N ASP A 460 32.06 -0.09 54.65
CA ASP A 460 30.80 -0.59 55.28
C ASP A 460 29.53 0.29 55.52
N SER A 461 28.44 0.00 54.78
CA SER A 461 27.32 -0.86 55.29
C SER A 461 25.99 -0.82 54.47
N VAL A 462 25.46 -2.02 54.19
CA VAL A 462 24.03 -2.43 54.22
C VAL A 462 22.95 -1.80 53.27
N GLN A 463 22.44 -2.69 52.39
CA GLN A 463 21.06 -2.87 51.86
C GLN A 463 20.22 -1.72 51.26
N SER A 464 19.72 -1.98 50.05
CA SER A 464 18.54 -1.33 49.45
C SER A 464 17.22 -1.92 49.98
N PRO A 465 16.16 -1.11 50.15
CA PRO A 465 14.80 -1.62 50.28
C PRO A 465 13.87 -1.22 49.10
N HIS A 466 13.10 -2.20 48.63
CA HIS A 466 11.84 -1.95 47.92
C HIS A 466 10.86 -1.15 48.81
N ILE A 467 10.10 -0.23 48.22
CA ILE A 467 8.93 0.38 48.88
C ILE A 467 7.65 0.10 48.08
N MET A 468 6.72 -0.58 48.75
CA MET A 468 5.31 -0.72 48.37
C MET A 468 4.55 0.58 48.62
N ARG A 469 3.41 0.77 47.93
CA ARG A 469 2.24 1.34 48.62
C ARG A 469 0.94 0.71 48.13
N ARG A 470 0.15 0.21 49.08
CA ARG A 470 -1.14 -0.46 48.87
C ARG A 470 -2.25 0.35 49.58
N SER A 471 -3.37 0.56 48.88
CA SER A 471 -4.77 0.56 49.36
C SER A 471 -5.25 1.39 50.58
N ALA A 472 -6.43 2.02 50.38
CA ALA A 472 -7.51 2.30 51.35
C ALA A 472 -8.76 2.74 50.52
N LYS A 473 -10.05 2.50 50.81
CA LYS A 473 -10.88 1.73 51.78
C LYS A 473 -12.15 1.33 50.95
N LEU A 474 -12.82 0.18 51.04
CA LEU A 474 -13.30 -0.67 52.16
C LEU A 474 -14.60 -0.16 52.82
N TRP A 475 -15.69 -0.91 52.61
CA TRP A 475 -16.84 -1.08 53.52
C TRP A 475 -17.19 -2.59 53.53
N THR A 476 -17.46 -3.13 54.71
CA THR A 476 -17.83 -4.55 54.99
C THR A 476 -19.36 -4.67 55.07
N SER A 477 -19.97 -5.86 54.97
CA SER A 477 -20.26 -6.81 56.08
C SER A 477 -21.44 -7.71 55.60
N ASP A 478 -21.74 -8.93 56.08
CA ASP A 478 -21.18 -9.78 57.15
C ASP A 478 -21.53 -11.27 56.95
N SER A 479 -20.75 -12.12 57.64
CA SER A 479 -21.14 -13.44 58.20
C SER A 479 -21.34 -14.66 57.29
N SER A 480 -21.15 -15.83 57.93
CA SER A 480 -20.96 -17.17 57.39
C SER A 480 -22.13 -18.11 57.67
N VAL A 481 -22.21 -19.25 56.97
CA VAL A 481 -22.38 -20.61 57.56
C VAL A 481 -22.16 -21.68 56.47
N GLN A 482 -21.81 -22.89 56.90
CA GLN A 482 -21.23 -24.01 56.16
C GLN A 482 -22.23 -25.19 56.06
N LYS A 483 -22.37 -25.87 54.90
CA LYS A 483 -22.39 -27.37 54.76
C LYS A 483 -22.88 -27.92 53.39
N ASN A 484 -22.03 -28.80 52.83
CA ASN A 484 -22.24 -30.15 52.27
C ASN A 484 -23.42 -30.52 51.34
N GLY A 485 -23.10 -31.32 50.30
CA GLY A 485 -24.01 -32.27 49.63
C GLY A 485 -24.07 -32.11 48.09
N SER A 486 -23.05 -32.52 47.33
CA SER A 486 -22.92 -33.85 46.67
C SER A 486 -23.91 -34.11 45.51
N GLU A 487 -23.46 -33.90 44.27
CA GLU A 487 -24.15 -34.29 43.04
C GLU A 487 -23.72 -35.69 42.56
N VAL A 488 -24.66 -36.51 42.10
CA VAL A 488 -24.43 -37.62 41.16
C VAL A 488 -25.62 -37.74 40.22
N SER A 489 -25.41 -37.63 38.90
CA SER A 489 -26.28 -38.28 37.91
C SER A 489 -25.55 -38.44 36.57
N ASN A 490 -25.29 -39.70 36.20
CA ASN A 490 -25.04 -40.12 34.82
C ASN A 490 -26.19 -41.07 34.45
N LEU A 491 -26.81 -40.89 33.28
CA LEU A 491 -27.10 -41.93 32.27
C LEU A 491 -28.12 -41.46 31.21
N SER A 492 -27.72 -41.65 29.95
CA SER A 492 -28.53 -41.62 28.71
C SER A 492 -29.40 -42.91 28.62
N PRO A 493 -30.14 -43.27 27.51
CA PRO A 493 -30.12 -42.73 26.13
C PRO A 493 -31.47 -42.73 25.34
N VAL A 494 -31.34 -42.52 24.01
CA VAL A 494 -32.21 -42.98 22.87
C VAL A 494 -33.04 -41.94 22.09
N THR A 495 -32.49 -41.61 20.93
CA THR A 495 -33.04 -41.32 19.58
C THR A 495 -34.56 -41.22 19.34
N LEU A 496 -34.97 -40.12 18.67
CA LEU A 496 -35.88 -40.11 17.49
C LEU A 496 -35.86 -38.74 16.78
N SER A 497 -35.90 -38.74 15.45
CA SER A 497 -36.26 -37.59 14.59
C SER A 497 -37.66 -37.86 13.99
N PRO A 498 -38.37 -36.92 13.30
CA PRO A 498 -37.91 -35.69 12.65
C PRO A 498 -38.90 -34.48 12.76
N VAL A 499 -38.87 -33.59 11.75
CA VAL A 499 -39.82 -32.50 11.39
C VAL A 499 -39.51 -31.10 11.94
N CYS A 500 -39.31 -30.17 11.01
CA CYS A 500 -39.27 -28.72 11.28
C CYS A 500 -40.67 -28.16 11.55
N ASN A 501 -40.80 -27.31 12.57
CA ASN A 501 -41.54 -26.05 12.48
C ASN A 501 -41.27 -25.14 13.69
N GLY A 502 -41.17 -23.82 13.44
CA GLY A 502 -41.45 -22.78 14.45
C GLY A 502 -40.57 -22.70 15.70
N ALA A 503 -39.24 -22.62 15.57
CA ALA A 503 -38.37 -22.25 16.70
C ALA A 503 -38.02 -20.74 16.68
N LYS A 504 -38.28 -20.07 17.80
CA LYS A 504 -37.98 -18.64 18.04
C LYS A 504 -36.50 -18.36 17.71
N GLN A 505 -36.23 -17.38 16.84
CA GLN A 505 -34.85 -16.90 16.64
C GLN A 505 -34.28 -16.45 17.98
N GLY A 506 -33.26 -17.15 18.45
CA GLY A 506 -32.69 -16.90 19.77
C GLY A 506 -32.09 -15.51 19.83
N ILE A 507 -32.34 -14.79 20.94
CA ILE A 507 -31.74 -13.47 21.20
C ILE A 507 -30.21 -13.52 21.06
N PHE A 508 -29.59 -14.68 21.29
CA PHE A 508 -28.17 -14.90 21.10
C PHE A 508 -27.73 -14.94 19.63
N SER A 509 -28.54 -15.50 18.71
CA SER A 509 -28.21 -15.49 17.27
C SER A 509 -28.37 -14.09 16.71
N THR A 510 -29.45 -13.38 17.04
CA THR A 510 -29.64 -11.99 16.60
C THR A 510 -28.64 -11.03 17.26
N TRP A 511 -28.24 -11.25 18.52
CA TRP A 511 -27.13 -10.51 19.15
C TRP A 511 -25.78 -10.82 18.51
N PHE A 512 -25.50 -12.07 18.13
CA PHE A 512 -24.27 -12.44 17.44
C PHE A 512 -24.22 -11.89 16.01
N GLN A 513 -25.34 -11.94 15.26
CA GLN A 513 -25.51 -11.23 13.99
C GLN A 513 -25.27 -9.73 14.18
N HIS A 514 -25.98 -9.09 15.11
CA HIS A 514 -25.86 -7.64 15.36
C HIS A 514 -24.44 -7.25 15.81
N LYS A 515 -23.73 -8.12 16.54
CA LYS A 515 -22.34 -7.88 16.94
C LYS A 515 -21.35 -8.13 15.81
N LEU A 516 -21.60 -9.10 14.93
CA LEU A 516 -20.87 -9.27 13.67
C LEU A 516 -21.08 -8.04 12.78
N ASP A 517 -22.32 -7.62 12.54
CA ASP A 517 -22.65 -6.44 11.75
C ASP A 517 -22.04 -5.17 12.34
N GLN A 518 -22.16 -4.97 13.65
CA GLN A 518 -21.57 -3.83 14.34
C GLN A 518 -20.02 -3.82 14.31
N THR A 519 -19.36 -4.98 14.18
CA THR A 519 -17.88 -5.08 14.14
C THR A 519 -17.28 -5.20 12.74
N LEU A 520 -18.04 -5.67 11.74
CA LEU A 520 -17.61 -5.80 10.33
C LEU A 520 -18.11 -4.66 9.44
N PHE A 521 -19.37 -4.22 9.60
CA PHE A 521 -19.97 -3.17 8.75
C PHE A 521 -19.76 -1.76 9.33
N ASN A 522 -19.98 -1.57 10.64
CA ASN A 522 -20.09 -0.20 11.21
C ASN A 522 -18.77 0.46 11.68
N LYS A 523 -17.61 -0.21 11.58
CA LYS A 523 -16.31 0.44 11.71
C LYS A 523 -15.79 0.93 10.36
N HIS A 524 -16.46 1.94 9.81
CA HIS A 524 -15.84 2.84 8.84
C HIS A 524 -14.62 3.48 9.51
N HIS A 525 -13.42 3.23 9.00
CA HIS A 525 -12.22 3.87 9.53
C HIS A 525 -12.12 5.29 8.96
N PRO A 526 -12.33 6.37 9.74
CA PRO A 526 -12.29 7.73 9.20
C PRO A 526 -10.89 8.09 8.67
N GLU A 527 -9.85 7.50 9.25
CA GLU A 527 -8.48 7.59 8.75
C GLU A 527 -8.32 6.96 7.36
N ALA A 528 -8.93 5.79 7.09
CA ALA A 528 -8.85 5.14 5.78
C ALA A 528 -9.61 5.93 4.71
N SER A 529 -10.80 6.45 5.03
CA SER A 529 -11.54 7.34 4.13
C SER A 529 -10.81 8.66 3.88
N SER A 530 -10.10 9.19 4.89
CA SER A 530 -9.23 10.35 4.71
C SER A 530 -8.03 10.03 3.81
N GLU A 531 -7.35 8.90 4.01
CA GLU A 531 -6.24 8.47 3.13
C GLU A 531 -6.69 8.27 1.68
N ASP A 532 -7.88 7.70 1.45
CA ASP A 532 -8.43 7.42 0.11
C ASP A 532 -8.60 8.69 -0.75
N VAL A 533 -9.08 9.79 -0.16
CA VAL A 533 -9.22 11.08 -0.88
C VAL A 533 -7.87 11.64 -1.36
N PHE A 534 -6.77 11.31 -0.69
CA PHE A 534 -5.41 11.71 -1.10
C PHE A 534 -4.62 10.58 -1.78
N ALA A 535 -5.22 9.44 -2.11
CA ALA A 535 -4.53 8.29 -2.71
C ALA A 535 -3.85 8.65 -4.05
N ASP A 536 -4.45 9.58 -4.81
CA ASP A 536 -3.95 10.10 -6.09
C ASP A 536 -3.26 11.48 -5.96
N ALA A 537 -3.03 11.99 -4.75
CA ALA A 537 -2.49 13.35 -4.56
C ALA A 537 -1.08 13.57 -5.12
N GLN A 538 -0.35 12.53 -5.51
CA GLN A 538 0.97 12.66 -6.16
C GLN A 538 0.93 13.44 -7.49
N ILE A 539 -0.10 13.24 -8.32
CA ILE A 539 -0.23 13.98 -9.59
C ILE A 539 -0.57 15.46 -9.33
N HIS A 540 -1.29 15.74 -8.25
CA HIS A 540 -1.68 17.07 -7.81
C HIS A 540 -0.48 17.84 -7.25
N ILE A 541 0.39 17.17 -6.48
CA ILE A 541 1.68 17.71 -6.02
C ILE A 541 2.53 18.12 -7.23
N TRP A 542 2.63 17.27 -8.26
CA TRP A 542 3.40 17.59 -9.46
C TRP A 542 2.79 18.75 -10.27
N ALA A 543 1.48 18.79 -10.47
CA ALA A 543 0.81 19.91 -11.14
C ALA A 543 1.08 21.26 -10.43
N LEU A 544 1.07 21.24 -9.10
CA LEU A 544 1.31 22.38 -8.21
C LEU A 544 2.78 22.85 -8.20
N GLU A 545 3.73 21.90 -8.11
CA GLU A 545 5.16 22.17 -8.23
C GLU A 545 5.51 22.72 -9.61
N ALA A 546 4.98 22.10 -10.67
CA ALA A 546 5.20 22.53 -12.05
C ALA A 546 4.66 23.94 -12.32
N LEU A 547 3.41 24.22 -11.96
CA LEU A 547 2.81 25.55 -12.14
C LEU A 547 3.61 26.63 -11.40
N SER A 548 3.95 26.41 -10.13
CA SER A 548 4.70 27.40 -9.34
C SER A 548 6.12 27.63 -9.84
N HIS A 549 6.79 26.61 -10.39
CA HIS A 549 8.09 26.78 -11.06
C HIS A 549 7.98 27.52 -12.39
N LEU A 550 6.99 27.19 -13.24
CA LEU A 550 6.78 27.88 -14.52
C LEU A 550 6.39 29.35 -14.31
N VAL A 551 5.50 29.63 -13.34
CA VAL A 551 5.11 31.01 -12.98
C VAL A 551 6.29 31.81 -12.41
N ALA A 552 7.12 31.21 -11.55
CA ALA A 552 8.31 31.90 -11.06
C ALA A 552 9.33 32.17 -12.18
N ALA A 553 9.58 31.20 -13.06
CA ALA A 553 10.48 31.36 -14.19
C ALA A 553 9.96 32.39 -15.22
N SER A 554 8.64 32.52 -15.38
CA SER A 554 8.05 33.47 -16.34
C SER A 554 8.37 34.93 -16.01
N PHE A 555 8.70 35.26 -14.76
CA PHE A 555 9.10 36.62 -14.37
C PHE A 555 10.32 37.14 -15.16
N SER A 556 11.25 36.24 -15.53
CA SER A 556 12.46 36.58 -16.31
C SER A 556 12.50 35.95 -17.71
N GLU A 557 11.79 34.85 -17.94
CA GLU A 557 11.86 34.08 -19.20
C GLU A 557 10.69 34.35 -20.17
N ASP A 558 9.51 34.76 -19.68
CA ASP A 558 8.32 35.00 -20.52
C ASP A 558 8.28 36.43 -21.05
N ARG A 559 8.98 36.65 -22.17
CA ARG A 559 9.03 37.94 -22.87
C ARG A 559 7.69 38.41 -23.43
N MET A 560 6.71 37.51 -23.59
CA MET A 560 5.43 37.81 -24.21
C MET A 560 4.30 38.04 -23.18
N GLY A 561 4.59 37.90 -21.87
CA GLY A 561 3.62 38.10 -20.78
C GLY A 561 2.48 37.09 -20.75
N VAL A 562 2.62 35.97 -21.47
CA VAL A 562 1.63 34.89 -21.61
C VAL A 562 1.15 34.39 -20.25
N VAL A 563 2.06 34.09 -19.35
CA VAL A 563 1.78 33.52 -18.03
C VAL A 563 1.08 34.52 -17.12
N GLN A 564 1.41 35.80 -17.24
CA GLN A 564 0.82 36.89 -16.44
C GLN A 564 -0.70 36.96 -16.64
N THR A 565 -1.20 36.72 -17.85
CA THR A 565 -2.65 36.68 -18.15
C THR A 565 -3.42 35.65 -17.31
N SER A 566 -2.75 34.57 -16.92
CA SER A 566 -3.32 33.47 -16.13
C SER A 566 -2.96 33.51 -14.64
N LEU A 567 -2.10 34.44 -14.20
CA LEU A 567 -1.57 34.49 -12.84
C LEU A 567 -2.67 34.61 -11.77
N SER A 568 -3.69 35.43 -12.03
CA SER A 568 -4.88 35.56 -11.17
C SER A 568 -5.60 34.21 -10.96
N ALA A 569 -5.82 33.45 -12.05
CA ALA A 569 -6.50 32.16 -12.00
C ALA A 569 -5.66 31.09 -11.27
N VAL A 570 -4.33 31.11 -11.44
CA VAL A 570 -3.41 30.22 -10.72
C VAL A 570 -3.45 30.51 -9.21
N LEU A 571 -3.31 31.77 -8.80
CA LEU A 571 -3.36 32.18 -7.40
C LEU A 571 -4.71 31.85 -6.76
N ALA A 572 -5.83 32.16 -7.44
CA ALA A 572 -7.16 31.82 -6.96
C ALA A 572 -7.32 30.32 -6.72
N THR A 573 -6.84 29.47 -7.65
CA THR A 573 -6.91 28.01 -7.53
C THR A 573 -6.05 27.49 -6.37
N PHE A 574 -4.85 28.07 -6.15
CA PHE A 574 -3.99 27.69 -5.04
C PHE A 574 -4.62 28.07 -3.68
N PHE A 575 -5.20 29.27 -3.55
CA PHE A 575 -5.84 29.71 -2.30
C PHE A 575 -7.14 28.94 -1.97
N THR A 576 -7.93 28.56 -2.98
CA THR A 576 -9.11 27.68 -2.76
C THR A 576 -8.70 26.27 -2.36
N LEU A 577 -7.65 25.70 -2.97
CA LEU A 577 -7.11 24.40 -2.57
C LEU A 577 -6.52 24.45 -1.16
N GLN A 578 -5.84 25.55 -0.80
CA GLN A 578 -5.27 25.72 0.54
C GLN A 578 -6.34 25.67 1.61
N GLU A 579 -7.44 26.40 1.41
CA GLU A 579 -8.55 26.40 2.36
C GLU A 579 -9.19 25.01 2.50
N ALA A 580 -9.41 24.32 1.37
CA ALA A 580 -9.94 22.95 1.39
C ALA A 580 -8.98 21.99 2.13
N VAL A 581 -7.67 22.07 1.90
CA VAL A 581 -6.67 21.25 2.60
C VAL A 581 -6.62 21.58 4.10
N GLU A 582 -6.56 22.85 4.48
CA GLU A 582 -6.55 23.28 5.89
C GLU A 582 -7.82 22.88 6.64
N LYS A 583 -9.00 23.03 6.01
CA LYS A 583 -10.28 22.62 6.56
C LYS A 583 -10.35 21.10 6.76
N HIS A 584 -9.78 20.31 5.85
CA HIS A 584 -9.62 18.88 6.06
C HIS A 584 -8.69 18.58 7.27
N PHE A 585 -7.57 19.28 7.42
CA PHE A 585 -6.65 19.07 8.56
C PHE A 585 -7.22 19.48 9.93
N LYS A 586 -8.36 20.18 9.98
CA LYS A 586 -9.11 20.47 11.22
C LYS A 586 -10.00 19.29 11.66
N LEU A 587 -10.19 18.26 10.83
CA LEU A 587 -10.96 17.06 11.20
C LEU A 587 -10.21 16.18 12.22
N PRO A 588 -10.92 15.50 13.14
CA PRO A 588 -10.31 14.48 14.00
C PRO A 588 -9.55 13.43 13.18
N HIS A 589 -8.38 13.01 13.65
CA HIS A 589 -7.51 12.03 12.97
C HIS A 589 -6.92 12.45 11.59
N ALA A 590 -7.26 13.62 11.05
CA ALA A 590 -6.64 14.13 9.82
C ALA A 590 -5.17 14.56 10.01
N SER A 591 -4.75 14.83 11.25
CA SER A 591 -3.42 15.36 11.59
C SER A 591 -2.39 14.28 12.03
N SER A 592 -2.83 13.05 12.30
CA SER A 592 -1.94 11.96 12.74
C SER A 592 -0.95 11.57 11.64
N LYS A 593 0.36 11.71 11.88
CA LYS A 593 1.38 11.21 10.94
C LYS A 593 1.53 9.70 11.11
N PRO A 594 1.43 8.89 10.03
CA PRO A 594 1.65 7.45 10.13
C PRO A 594 3.10 7.16 10.51
N VAL A 595 3.30 6.10 11.30
CA VAL A 595 4.65 5.64 11.67
C VAL A 595 5.39 5.21 10.41
N ARG A 596 6.52 5.86 10.13
CA ARG A 596 7.40 5.51 9.01
C ARG A 596 8.27 4.33 9.43
N ASN A 597 8.20 3.23 8.69
CA ASN A 597 9.11 2.08 8.85
C ASN A 597 10.25 2.18 7.83
N PRO A 598 11.38 2.87 8.14
CA PRO A 598 12.53 2.91 7.24
C PRO A 598 13.09 1.49 7.03
N GLY A 599 13.32 1.11 5.77
CA GLY A 599 13.79 -0.23 5.42
C GLY A 599 12.70 -1.27 5.13
N SER A 600 11.41 -0.88 5.11
CA SER A 600 10.36 -1.69 4.48
C SER A 600 10.62 -1.85 2.97
N LEU A 601 10.46 -3.07 2.46
CA LEU A 601 10.43 -3.38 1.02
C LEU A 601 9.14 -2.89 0.35
N LEU A 602 8.02 -2.91 1.10
CA LEU A 602 6.74 -2.35 0.70
C LEU A 602 6.76 -0.83 0.83
N ASP A 603 6.29 -0.13 -0.21
CA ASP A 603 6.24 1.33 -0.23
C ASP A 603 4.97 1.85 0.44
N SER A 604 5.13 2.71 1.44
CA SER A 604 4.05 3.36 2.20
C SER A 604 4.00 4.87 2.02
N SER A 605 4.71 5.41 1.02
CA SER A 605 4.74 6.84 0.68
C SER A 605 3.34 7.44 0.50
N TYR A 606 2.41 6.70 -0.08
CA TYR A 606 1.03 7.15 -0.31
C TYR A 606 0.33 7.64 0.97
N LYS A 607 0.59 6.99 2.12
CA LYS A 607 0.04 7.37 3.43
C LYS A 607 0.49 8.75 3.91
N THR A 608 1.56 9.28 3.33
CA THR A 608 2.10 10.61 3.67
C THR A 608 1.70 11.71 2.69
N LEU A 609 1.03 11.38 1.56
CA LEU A 609 0.73 12.35 0.49
C LEU A 609 -0.08 13.55 0.97
N ARG A 610 -1.02 13.38 1.92
CA ARG A 610 -1.79 14.49 2.50
C ARG A 610 -0.90 15.57 3.15
N PHE A 611 0.20 15.15 3.79
CA PHE A 611 1.17 16.06 4.39
C PHE A 611 2.11 16.66 3.34
N SER A 612 2.54 15.86 2.36
CA SER A 612 3.37 16.31 1.23
C SER A 612 2.64 17.38 0.41
N LEU A 613 1.35 17.20 0.12
CA LEU A 613 0.53 18.19 -0.60
C LEU A 613 0.42 19.50 0.17
N ARG A 614 0.13 19.47 1.48
CA ARG A 614 0.06 20.68 2.29
C ARG A 614 1.40 21.45 2.31
N ALA A 615 2.51 20.73 2.42
CA ALA A 615 3.84 21.33 2.35
C ALA A 615 4.14 21.92 0.97
N ALA A 616 3.91 21.15 -0.10
CA ALA A 616 4.12 21.58 -1.48
C ALA A 616 3.28 22.82 -1.84
N LEU A 617 2.04 22.91 -1.33
CA LEU A 617 1.16 24.06 -1.54
C LEU A 617 1.67 25.34 -0.90
N LYS A 618 2.08 25.26 0.37
CA LYS A 618 2.75 26.36 1.08
C LYS A 618 4.00 26.82 0.34
N THR A 619 4.87 25.88 -0.06
CA THR A 619 6.08 26.17 -0.84
C THR A 619 5.76 26.77 -2.23
N ALA A 620 4.72 26.30 -2.90
CA ALA A 620 4.29 26.78 -4.22
C ALA A 620 3.78 28.22 -4.16
N ILE A 621 2.99 28.58 -3.13
CA ILE A 621 2.52 29.95 -2.92
C ILE A 621 3.70 30.86 -2.56
N TYR A 622 4.53 30.49 -1.57
CA TYR A 622 5.72 31.29 -1.20
C TYR A 622 6.69 31.49 -2.37
N ARG A 623 6.82 30.53 -3.28
CA ARG A 623 7.64 30.69 -4.48
C ARG A 623 7.11 31.80 -5.39
N ILE A 624 5.80 31.90 -5.58
CA ILE A 624 5.19 32.96 -6.39
C ILE A 624 5.29 34.30 -5.65
N THR A 625 4.97 34.36 -4.36
CA THR A 625 5.01 35.63 -3.60
C THR A 625 6.42 36.18 -3.44
N THR A 626 7.44 35.33 -3.24
CA THR A 626 8.84 35.80 -3.18
C THR A 626 9.42 36.19 -4.54
N THR A 627 8.89 35.66 -5.65
CA THR A 627 9.38 36.02 -7.00
C THR A 627 8.76 37.32 -7.53
N PHE A 628 7.44 37.51 -7.34
CA PHE A 628 6.74 38.71 -7.85
C PHE A 628 6.64 39.84 -6.81
N GLY A 629 6.69 39.54 -5.51
CA GLY A 629 6.64 40.52 -4.43
C GLY A 629 5.47 41.52 -4.57
N GLU A 630 5.80 42.81 -4.43
CA GLU A 630 4.88 43.94 -4.54
C GLU A 630 4.08 43.98 -5.86
N HIS A 631 4.60 43.41 -6.95
CA HIS A 631 3.88 43.37 -8.24
C HIS A 631 2.57 42.57 -8.16
N LEU A 632 2.40 41.70 -7.16
CA LEU A 632 1.16 40.97 -6.93
C LEU A 632 0.01 41.87 -6.47
N HIS A 633 0.27 43.08 -5.97
CA HIS A 633 -0.79 44.06 -5.65
C HIS A 633 -1.56 44.56 -6.88
N ALA A 634 -0.96 44.46 -8.08
CA ALA A 634 -1.62 44.81 -9.34
C ALA A 634 -2.43 43.64 -9.94
N VAL A 635 -2.33 42.43 -9.40
CA VAL A 635 -3.04 41.25 -9.93
C VAL A 635 -4.49 41.25 -9.40
N PRO A 636 -5.52 41.19 -10.28
CA PRO A 636 -6.90 41.17 -9.83
C PRO A 636 -7.21 39.85 -9.12
N VAL A 637 -7.45 39.91 -7.80
CA VAL A 637 -7.86 38.78 -6.96
C VAL A 637 -9.06 39.17 -6.11
N SER A 638 -9.84 38.19 -5.63
CA SER A 638 -10.95 38.45 -4.72
C SER A 638 -10.46 39.04 -3.39
N SER A 639 -11.29 39.83 -2.71
CA SER A 639 -10.93 40.47 -1.43
C SER A 639 -10.56 39.49 -0.31
N GLU A 640 -11.05 38.25 -0.38
CA GLU A 640 -10.65 37.15 0.51
C GLU A 640 -9.27 36.58 0.15
N HIS A 641 -9.02 36.33 -1.14
CA HIS A 641 -7.69 35.90 -1.61
C HIS A 641 -6.63 36.97 -1.39
N GLN A 642 -6.99 38.26 -1.49
CA GLN A 642 -6.08 39.39 -1.22
C GLN A 642 -5.59 39.39 0.24
N LYS A 643 -6.45 39.04 1.21
CA LYS A 643 -6.05 38.91 2.63
C LYS A 643 -5.07 37.76 2.85
N LYS A 644 -5.33 36.60 2.23
CA LYS A 644 -4.41 35.44 2.27
C LYS A 644 -3.08 35.77 1.60
N LEU A 645 -3.12 36.41 0.43
CA LEU A 645 -1.94 36.89 -0.29
C LEU A 645 -1.08 37.82 0.57
N GLN A 646 -1.68 38.76 1.30
CA GLN A 646 -0.93 39.61 2.24
C GLN A 646 -0.25 38.79 3.35
N GLN A 647 -0.89 37.75 3.89
CA GLN A 647 -0.27 36.89 4.90
C GLN A 647 0.98 36.15 4.35
N PHE A 648 0.97 35.77 3.08
CA PHE A 648 2.15 35.16 2.42
C PHE A 648 3.24 36.17 2.03
N LEU A 649 2.87 37.41 1.70
CA LEU A 649 3.85 38.51 1.49
C LEU A 649 4.53 38.90 2.82
N ASP A 650 3.75 38.91 3.91
CA ASP A 650 4.21 39.25 5.26
C ASP A 650 4.93 38.08 5.99
N PHE A 651 5.00 36.88 5.39
CA PHE A 651 5.50 35.64 6.02
C PHE A 651 4.78 35.27 7.35
N LYS A 652 3.46 35.45 7.40
CA LYS A 652 2.61 35.23 8.59
C LYS A 652 1.75 33.95 8.54
N GLU A 653 1.84 33.16 7.47
CA GLU A 653 1.18 31.85 7.31
C GLU A 653 2.07 30.68 7.73
#